data_AF-A0A174H5V9-F1
#
_entry.id   AF-A0A174H5V9-F1
#
_cell.length_a   1.000
_cell.length_b   1.000
_cell.length_c   1.000
_cell.angle_alpha   90.00
_cell.angle_beta   90.00
_cell.angle_gamma   90.00
#
_symmetry.space_group_name_H-M   'P 1'
#
loop_
_entity.id
_entity.type
_entity.pdbx_description
1 polymer ?
#
loop_
_entity_poly.entity_id
_entity_poly.type
_entity_poly.pdbx_seq_one_letter_code
_entity_poly.pdbx_strand_id
1 'polypeptide(L)'
;MIAPCILLPEFENGWTSQSERPEYPFLITATMLPDGKLTVCENESDRIPIFIRKFLEPNAANDRTIASLSKVDQLLSNFNTEETKWEAYWQACEQLFKKATGKTFSTMNYYDNPEIIIIKASERNMAQPIITLYDKLLKDDNATPHPLLNLLIQTKSANALPIPTNRKVYCNQEHWAQMSSDFPLSISQRETLAMYTTPECADIFVVNGPPGTGKTTFLQTVIANRLAHNILNNPEEPEIIVASSANNQAITNILKDFKAETTNDTTHPRLSNRWLPELDTLGLYLSGKKELQQQYKMMFNPKGDGFPAAYDTPERQEEYKQFYLQCFNNFFKKNYQDETKCRQFLRKEMQALQKKIILCIQAAETTEYGNRKENNILQKFIRKFHEPLPSYDKVIEQWTLTEEFKEHYEKISSNPEYGNLPYTEDMAVRLDISYRYQMFWYAIHYREAEFIHRLSKCDEGKQRTQEAYTQRLKRLACVMPVFISTFHSLPKYMTYAENGKWDIPLYNGIDLLIVDESGQVSPELAVPSFSLAKQAILVGDIQQIEPVWSISDEYSFINLKNLGIVSNQSSEKYRFLENNGFLSSSGSIMKLARKSCNFTVKGEKGAFLTEHRRCVDSIIAYCNDYVYHGRLLPKKGNEVKYKSLPSKGYVHINSYSSPGKTGSRLNRAEAEAIVCWLELEKDNLEKTYKKPIHEIVAVVTPFKAQEAEIRHQIQKISGNEKYKDMIIGTVHSLQGAQCPIVLFSTVNSPEDHSLFMERDGKYNMLNVAISRAQHHFIVFGNMNIFHPEENTPVGNMAKWLFDDPSNEISNNFIYQQEVPLCTYHPTLRLSTTEEHIQVLHQAFEKARHRLLIVSPFISIHAIENDQLVPLIRHTVQRGVDVTVYTDSSLDYDTKTNQLLSRAEEGRNILIENGATLIEVKGIHNKSLAIDNHTLIEGSFNWLSANRHKEYSRHECSIVVSSVQADEYINNLIKELESREKTFQSLSKPTINLDIDQKYPGFFTKESFNDCTEEDICRIKQKVQELGIQKTVLPPYIHKQRETFPRAYEPWCTEEKEIICELMQKTNHLSIFIECLQRTGQAIQIQIEGKNN
;
A
#
# COMPACT_ATOMS: atom_id res chain seq x y z
N MET A 1 35.16 17.17 -0.13
CA MET A 1 36.38 16.34 0.02
C MET A 1 37.51 17.23 0.51
N ILE A 2 38.32 16.73 1.42
CA ILE A 2 39.46 17.41 2.05
C ILE A 2 40.71 16.62 1.66
N ALA A 3 41.68 17.29 1.05
CA ALA A 3 43.01 16.76 0.78
C ALA A 3 43.96 17.28 1.88
N PRO A 4 44.37 16.43 2.84
CA PRO A 4 45.23 16.85 3.96
C PRO A 4 46.71 16.97 3.57
N CYS A 5 47.09 16.43 2.41
CA CYS A 5 48.46 16.47 1.88
C CYS A 5 48.45 16.77 0.38
N ILE A 6 49.44 17.55 -0.05
CA ILE A 6 49.60 18.01 -1.43
C ILE A 6 50.97 17.58 -1.94
N LEU A 7 51.02 17.08 -3.16
CA LEU A 7 52.24 16.77 -3.88
C LEU A 7 52.41 17.76 -5.04
N LEU A 8 53.34 18.70 -4.90
CA LEU A 8 53.77 19.58 -5.99
C LEU A 8 54.60 18.81 -7.03
N PRO A 9 54.60 19.28 -8.29
CA PRO A 9 55.44 18.74 -9.34
C PRO A 9 56.92 18.77 -8.96
N GLU A 10 57.65 17.70 -9.28
CA GLU A 10 59.12 17.71 -9.21
C GLU A 10 59.69 18.36 -10.49
N PHE A 11 60.60 19.31 -10.30
CA PHE A 11 61.31 19.98 -11.39
C PHE A 11 62.66 19.29 -11.59
N GLU A 12 62.87 18.67 -12.75
CA GLU A 12 64.20 18.21 -13.18
C GLU A 12 64.70 19.15 -14.29
N ASN A 13 65.92 19.68 -14.13
CA ASN A 13 66.59 20.52 -15.14
C ASN A 13 65.77 21.72 -15.67
N GLY A 14 64.92 22.32 -14.83
CA GLY A 14 64.14 23.52 -15.19
C GLY A 14 62.89 23.26 -16.04
N TRP A 15 62.47 22.00 -16.21
CA TRP A 15 61.22 21.63 -16.88
C TRP A 15 60.35 20.75 -15.96
N THR A 16 59.03 21.00 -15.96
CA THR A 16 58.05 20.14 -15.27
C THR A 16 57.89 18.84 -16.02
N SER A 17 58.11 17.70 -15.37
CA SER A 17 58.15 16.41 -16.06
C SER A 17 56.81 15.92 -16.61
N GLN A 18 55.64 16.46 -16.19
CA GLN A 18 54.34 16.11 -16.80
C GLN A 18 53.07 16.92 -16.40
N SER A 19 53.10 17.84 -15.42
CA SER A 19 51.93 18.67 -15.03
C SER A 19 52.36 19.85 -14.15
N GLU A 20 51.82 21.06 -14.39
CA GLU A 20 52.01 22.24 -13.52
C GLU A 20 51.06 22.24 -12.28
N ARG A 21 50.15 21.27 -12.18
CA ARG A 21 49.11 21.26 -11.13
C ARG A 21 49.51 20.40 -9.92
N PRO A 22 49.21 20.87 -8.69
CA PRO A 22 49.35 20.05 -7.48
C PRO A 22 48.47 18.80 -7.55
N GLU A 23 48.99 17.69 -7.02
CA GLU A 23 48.29 16.41 -6.94
C GLU A 23 47.94 16.03 -5.50
N TYR A 24 46.85 15.27 -5.33
CA TYR A 24 46.29 14.91 -4.02
C TYR A 24 46.25 13.39 -3.87
N PRO A 25 47.16 12.77 -3.13
CA PRO A 25 47.26 11.32 -3.07
C PRO A 25 46.22 10.68 -2.13
N PHE A 26 45.62 11.46 -1.24
CA PHE A 26 44.68 11.00 -0.22
C PHE A 26 43.56 12.01 -0.03
N LEU A 27 42.32 11.54 0.07
CA LEU A 27 41.12 12.37 0.23
C LEU A 27 40.27 11.88 1.41
N ILE A 28 39.80 12.82 2.21
CA ILE A 28 38.85 12.61 3.31
C ILE A 28 37.51 13.25 2.93
N THR A 29 36.42 12.60 3.27
CA THR A 29 35.06 13.11 3.07
C THR A 29 34.56 13.78 4.34
N ALA A 30 33.74 14.82 4.19
CA ALA A 30 33.20 15.56 5.31
C ALA A 30 31.90 16.24 4.88
N THR A 31 30.96 16.34 5.80
CA THR A 31 29.76 17.16 5.65
C THR A 31 30.04 18.54 6.24
N MET A 32 29.75 19.59 5.48
CA MET A 32 29.85 20.97 5.96
C MET A 32 28.46 21.45 6.40
N LEU A 33 28.34 21.81 7.68
CA LEU A 33 27.11 22.34 8.27
C LEU A 33 26.86 23.80 7.85
N PRO A 34 25.60 24.30 7.96
CA PRO A 34 25.27 25.68 7.63
C PRO A 34 26.05 26.75 8.41
N ASP A 35 26.57 26.42 9.59
CA ASP A 35 27.42 27.30 10.41
C ASP A 35 28.90 27.26 9.99
N GLY A 36 29.24 26.51 8.94
CA GLY A 36 30.59 26.35 8.41
C GLY A 36 31.43 25.27 9.11
N LYS A 37 30.90 24.56 10.11
CA LYS A 37 31.62 23.46 10.77
C LYS A 37 31.63 22.19 9.92
N LEU A 38 32.72 21.43 10.04
CA LEU A 38 32.84 20.12 9.41
C LEU A 38 32.42 19.03 10.39
N THR A 39 31.69 18.04 9.90
CA THR A 39 31.24 16.86 10.63
C THR A 39 31.47 15.62 9.77
N VAL A 40 31.54 14.47 10.44
CA VAL A 40 31.63 13.16 9.79
C VAL A 40 30.37 12.96 8.92
N CYS A 41 30.53 12.33 7.75
CA CYS A 41 29.42 12.02 6.86
C CYS A 41 28.40 11.10 7.56
N GLU A 42 27.10 11.33 7.36
CA GLU A 42 26.05 10.50 7.97
C GLU A 42 26.10 9.05 7.45
N ASN A 43 26.36 8.87 6.17
CA ASN A 43 26.47 7.55 5.53
C ASN A 43 27.85 6.91 5.80
N GLU A 44 27.85 5.71 6.38
CA GLU A 44 29.08 4.99 6.76
C GLU A 44 29.99 4.68 5.57
N SER A 45 29.43 4.36 4.39
CA SER A 45 30.23 4.08 3.19
C SER A 45 31.04 5.30 2.75
N ASP A 46 30.48 6.49 2.96
CA ASP A 46 31.12 7.73 2.60
C ASP A 46 32.20 8.12 3.60
N ARG A 47 32.27 7.50 4.79
CA ARG A 47 33.31 7.78 5.80
C ARG A 47 34.66 7.12 5.47
N ILE A 48 34.72 6.25 4.47
CA ILE A 48 35.96 5.56 4.09
C ILE A 48 36.88 6.54 3.33
N PRO A 49 38.10 6.84 3.83
CA PRO A 49 39.03 7.71 3.12
C PRO A 49 39.52 7.09 1.81
N ILE A 50 39.84 7.94 0.83
CA ILE A 50 40.15 7.51 -0.53
C ILE A 50 41.65 7.68 -0.79
N PHE A 51 42.35 6.59 -1.12
CA PHE A 51 43.68 6.64 -1.73
C PHE A 51 43.54 6.70 -3.26
N ILE A 52 44.22 7.66 -3.89
CA ILE A 52 44.19 7.77 -5.36
C ILE A 52 45.09 6.70 -5.98
N ARG A 53 44.47 5.82 -6.79
CA ARG A 53 45.10 4.63 -7.39
C ARG A 53 46.42 4.89 -8.12
N LYS A 54 46.60 6.08 -8.71
CA LYS A 54 47.83 6.48 -9.41
C LYS A 54 49.08 6.38 -8.53
N PHE A 55 48.96 6.65 -7.23
CA PHE A 55 50.09 6.66 -6.28
C PHE A 55 50.30 5.33 -5.56
N LEU A 56 49.61 4.26 -5.98
CA LEU A 56 49.70 2.93 -5.36
C LEU A 56 50.38 1.91 -6.27
N GLU A 57 51.32 1.15 -5.73
CA GLU A 57 52.02 0.08 -6.47
C GLU A 57 51.20 -1.22 -6.48
N PRO A 58 51.09 -1.94 -7.62
CA PRO A 58 51.74 -1.67 -8.91
C PRO A 58 51.05 -0.54 -9.69
N ASN A 59 51.80 0.43 -10.24
CA ASN A 59 51.30 1.47 -11.14
C ASN A 59 51.98 1.38 -12.52
N ALA A 60 51.28 1.79 -13.58
CA ALA A 60 51.73 1.58 -14.97
C ALA A 60 52.83 2.57 -15.43
N ALA A 61 53.10 3.61 -14.64
CA ALA A 61 53.90 4.76 -15.06
C ALA A 61 55.27 4.85 -14.38
N ASN A 62 55.64 3.95 -13.46
CA ASN A 62 56.82 4.12 -12.57
C ASN A 62 56.80 5.47 -11.83
N ASP A 63 55.61 6.03 -11.65
CA ASP A 63 55.34 7.31 -11.01
C ASP A 63 55.43 7.20 -9.49
N ARG A 64 55.67 8.33 -8.84
CA ARG A 64 55.73 8.57 -7.38
C ARG A 64 54.77 7.67 -6.57
N THR A 65 55.29 6.60 -6.00
CA THR A 65 54.53 5.64 -5.17
C THR A 65 54.55 6.04 -3.70
N ILE A 66 53.39 6.02 -3.03
CA ILE A 66 53.28 6.30 -1.60
C ILE A 66 52.96 5.07 -0.74
N ALA A 67 52.37 4.02 -1.32
CA ALA A 67 52.02 2.77 -0.65
C ALA A 67 51.74 1.67 -1.69
N SER A 68 51.66 0.40 -1.26
CA SER A 68 51.19 -0.69 -2.11
C SER A 68 49.66 -0.82 -2.05
N LEU A 69 49.04 -1.21 -3.17
CA LEU A 69 47.59 -1.41 -3.28
C LEU A 69 47.10 -2.48 -2.29
N SER A 70 47.81 -3.62 -2.20
CA SER A 70 47.46 -4.72 -1.30
C SER A 70 47.42 -4.29 0.17
N LYS A 71 48.35 -3.43 0.58
CA LYS A 71 48.42 -2.90 1.95
C LYS A 71 47.30 -1.90 2.22
N VAL A 72 46.98 -1.04 1.25
CA VAL A 72 45.87 -0.08 1.36
C VAL A 72 44.53 -0.81 1.44
N ASP A 73 44.29 -1.81 0.60
CA ASP A 73 43.03 -2.57 0.60
C ASP A 73 42.79 -3.28 1.94
N GLN A 74 43.84 -3.88 2.52
CA GLN A 74 43.77 -4.50 3.85
C GLN A 74 43.50 -3.47 4.97
N LEU A 75 44.07 -2.27 4.86
CA LEU A 75 43.89 -1.22 5.87
C LEU A 75 42.50 -0.59 5.78
N LEU A 76 41.97 -0.39 4.57
CA LEU A 76 40.64 0.16 4.34
C LEU A 76 39.53 -0.82 4.77
N SER A 77 39.70 -2.12 4.57
CA SER A 77 38.72 -3.13 5.00
C SER A 77 38.55 -3.22 6.52
N ASN A 78 39.55 -2.76 7.28
CA ASN A 78 39.57 -2.74 8.75
C ASN A 78 39.38 -1.32 9.32
N PHE A 79 39.03 -0.33 8.49
CA PHE A 79 38.84 1.04 8.95
C PHE A 79 37.53 1.18 9.73
N ASN A 80 37.59 1.74 10.93
CA ASN A 80 36.41 1.92 11.77
C ASN A 80 35.51 3.04 11.21
N THR A 81 34.36 2.68 10.65
CA THR A 81 33.36 3.62 10.14
C THR A 81 32.34 4.05 11.20
N GLU A 82 32.33 3.47 12.41
CA GLU A 82 31.38 3.79 13.48
C GLU A 82 31.73 5.09 14.24
N GLU A 83 32.93 5.65 14.05
CA GLU A 83 33.32 6.90 14.70
C GLU A 83 32.52 8.09 14.17
N THR A 84 31.91 8.86 15.08
CA THR A 84 31.01 9.97 14.76
C THR A 84 31.54 11.32 15.21
N LYS A 85 32.58 11.35 16.07
CA LYS A 85 33.24 12.59 16.50
C LYS A 85 34.29 13.00 15.48
N TRP A 86 34.20 14.25 15.01
CA TRP A 86 35.05 14.79 13.96
C TRP A 86 36.55 14.67 14.28
N GLU A 87 36.97 15.03 15.49
CA GLU A 87 38.38 14.99 15.89
C GLU A 87 38.93 13.57 15.92
N ALA A 88 38.14 12.61 16.42
CA ALA A 88 38.52 11.20 16.48
C ALA A 88 38.57 10.57 15.07
N TYR A 89 37.60 10.92 14.22
CA TYR A 89 37.58 10.52 12.82
C TYR A 89 38.80 11.04 12.05
N TRP A 90 39.14 12.32 12.20
CA TRP A 90 40.32 12.91 11.59
C TRP A 90 41.62 12.20 12.01
N GLN A 91 41.76 11.92 13.32
CA GLN A 91 42.89 11.15 13.84
C GLN A 91 42.94 9.73 13.28
N ALA A 92 41.79 9.06 13.14
CA ALA A 92 41.73 7.74 12.53
C ALA A 92 42.19 7.78 11.06
N CYS A 93 41.78 8.79 10.29
CA CYS A 93 42.25 8.99 8.91
C CYS A 93 43.77 9.21 8.85
N GLU A 94 44.34 10.01 9.76
CA GLU A 94 45.78 10.24 9.81
C GLU A 94 46.55 8.98 10.20
N GLN A 95 46.03 8.18 11.14
CA GLN A 95 46.63 6.90 11.51
C GLN A 95 46.58 5.89 10.37
N LEU A 96 45.47 5.82 9.63
CA LEU A 96 45.33 5.01 8.42
C LEU A 96 46.39 5.41 7.39
N PHE A 97 46.50 6.71 7.10
CA PHE A 97 47.48 7.24 6.17
C PHE A 97 48.91 6.94 6.60
N LYS A 98 49.23 7.08 7.89
CA LYS A 98 50.54 6.74 8.45
C LYS A 98 50.85 5.25 8.37
N LYS A 99 49.88 4.38 8.63
CA LYS A 99 50.06 2.93 8.48
C LYS A 99 50.33 2.56 7.02
N ALA A 100 49.65 3.21 6.07
CA ALA A 100 49.85 2.97 4.65
C ALA A 100 51.22 3.48 4.16
N THR A 101 51.53 4.75 4.41
CA THR A 101 52.66 5.49 3.78
C THR A 101 53.91 5.62 4.64
N GLY A 102 53.82 5.37 5.95
CA GLY A 102 54.88 5.62 6.92
C GLY A 102 55.00 7.07 7.41
N LYS A 103 54.19 8.00 6.87
CA LYS A 103 54.22 9.44 7.15
C LYS A 103 52.88 9.95 7.69
N THR A 104 52.90 10.96 8.56
CA THR A 104 51.70 11.72 8.96
C THR A 104 51.31 12.73 7.89
N PHE A 105 50.12 13.36 8.00
CA PHE A 105 49.74 14.41 7.07
C PHE A 105 50.74 15.56 7.07
N SER A 106 51.13 16.03 8.26
CA SER A 106 52.11 17.10 8.43
C SER A 106 53.48 16.78 7.82
N THR A 107 53.99 15.55 7.99
CA THR A 107 55.31 15.15 7.45
C THR A 107 55.32 14.88 5.96
N MET A 108 54.15 14.63 5.35
CA MET A 108 54.01 14.47 3.91
C MET A 108 53.77 15.82 3.22
N ASN A 109 53.21 16.79 3.93
CA ASN A 109 52.94 18.14 3.45
C ASN A 109 54.19 19.04 3.59
N TYR A 110 54.13 20.26 3.06
CA TYR A 110 55.25 21.21 3.10
C TYR A 110 55.56 21.69 4.52
N TYR A 111 56.83 21.59 4.91
CA TYR A 111 57.29 21.93 6.26
C TYR A 111 57.04 23.41 6.63
N ASP A 112 57.20 24.32 5.66
CA ASP A 112 57.10 25.77 5.89
C ASP A 112 55.69 26.33 5.70
N ASN A 113 54.77 25.58 5.07
CA ASN A 113 53.39 26.02 4.85
C ASN A 113 52.45 24.84 4.53
N PRO A 114 51.88 24.15 5.54
CA PRO A 114 50.99 23.01 5.30
C PRO A 114 49.69 23.49 4.66
N GLU A 115 49.46 23.10 3.42
CA GLU A 115 48.23 23.43 2.70
C GLU A 115 47.22 22.30 2.80
N ILE A 116 45.99 22.62 3.20
CA ILE A 116 44.84 21.72 3.13
C ILE A 116 43.92 22.25 2.03
N ILE A 117 43.58 21.40 1.06
CA ILE A 117 42.64 21.78 0.01
C ILE A 117 41.28 21.16 0.28
N ILE A 118 40.28 22.03 0.39
CA ILE A 118 38.88 21.64 0.46
C ILE A 118 38.30 21.78 -0.94
N ILE A 119 38.04 20.65 -1.58
CA ILE A 119 37.34 20.59 -2.86
C ILE A 119 35.89 20.28 -2.55
N LYS A 120 34.98 21.20 -2.89
CA LYS A 120 33.58 20.84 -3.06
C LYS A 120 33.55 19.82 -4.20
N ALA A 121 33.31 18.56 -3.86
CA ALA A 121 33.20 17.53 -4.88
C ALA A 121 32.14 18.01 -5.88
N SER A 122 32.51 18.12 -7.15
CA SER A 122 31.51 18.28 -8.20
C SER A 122 30.69 17.01 -8.16
N GLU A 123 29.46 17.12 -7.69
CA GLU A 123 28.58 15.97 -7.70
C GLU A 123 28.46 15.55 -9.18
N ARG A 124 29.00 14.39 -9.56
CA ARG A 124 28.57 13.70 -10.78
C ARG A 124 27.17 13.15 -10.51
N ASN A 125 26.22 14.06 -10.26
CA ASN A 125 24.88 13.74 -9.82
C ASN A 125 23.98 13.62 -11.04
N MET A 126 23.04 12.68 -11.00
CA MET A 126 21.94 12.64 -11.98
C MET A 126 21.12 13.95 -11.96
N ALA A 127 21.26 14.76 -10.90
CA ALA A 127 20.65 16.08 -10.78
C ALA A 127 21.39 17.20 -11.55
N GLN A 128 22.58 16.98 -12.10
CA GLN A 128 23.36 18.05 -12.77
C GLN A 128 22.57 18.80 -13.87
N PRO A 129 21.80 18.13 -14.75
CA PRO A 129 20.96 18.84 -15.74
C PRO A 129 19.89 19.75 -15.11
N ILE A 130 19.33 19.34 -13.97
CA ILE A 130 18.34 20.12 -13.20
C ILE A 130 19.01 21.35 -12.60
N ILE A 131 20.15 21.17 -11.93
CA ILE A 131 20.94 22.25 -11.32
C ILE A 131 21.34 23.27 -12.39
N THR A 132 21.83 22.81 -13.54
CA THR A 132 22.21 23.69 -14.66
C THR A 132 21.03 24.48 -15.20
N LEU A 133 19.82 23.91 -15.22
CA LEU A 133 18.61 24.66 -15.61
C LEU A 133 18.23 25.72 -14.58
N TYR A 134 18.32 25.41 -13.28
CA TYR A 134 18.16 26.41 -12.22
C TYR A 134 19.16 27.55 -12.32
N ASP A 135 20.46 27.24 -12.51
CA ASP A 135 21.51 28.25 -12.65
C ASP A 135 21.25 29.20 -13.83
N LYS A 136 20.66 28.69 -14.91
CA LYS A 136 20.30 29.48 -16.08
C LYS A 136 19.05 30.33 -15.85
N LEU A 137 18.05 29.80 -15.14
CA LEU A 137 16.87 30.56 -14.75
C LEU A 137 17.22 31.69 -13.77
N LEU A 138 18.13 31.45 -12.83
CA LEU A 138 18.56 32.47 -11.86
C LEU A 138 19.42 33.58 -12.48
N LYS A 139 20.07 33.31 -13.62
CA LYS A 139 20.83 34.28 -14.42
C LYS A 139 20.00 34.94 -15.52
N ASP A 140 18.79 34.45 -15.76
CA ASP A 140 17.86 35.03 -16.71
C ASP A 140 17.16 36.18 -15.97
N ASP A 141 17.64 37.41 -16.19
CA ASP A 141 17.12 38.65 -15.58
C ASP A 141 15.72 39.02 -16.11
N ASN A 142 14.79 38.06 -16.13
CA ASN A 142 13.46 38.12 -16.76
C ASN A 142 13.50 38.50 -18.25
N ALA A 143 14.59 38.22 -18.96
CA ALA A 143 14.70 38.51 -20.38
C ALA A 143 13.81 37.59 -21.21
N THR A 144 13.63 36.34 -20.76
CA THR A 144 12.73 35.37 -21.39
C THR A 144 11.45 35.18 -20.57
N PRO A 145 10.25 35.22 -21.19
CA PRO A 145 9.01 34.94 -20.47
C PRO A 145 8.85 33.44 -20.19
N HIS A 146 8.58 33.11 -18.92
CA HIS A 146 8.33 31.75 -18.42
C HIS A 146 6.89 31.61 -17.88
N PRO A 147 5.85 31.70 -18.73
CA PRO A 147 4.46 31.84 -18.28
C PRO A 147 4.00 30.65 -17.43
N LEU A 148 4.30 29.42 -17.85
CA LEU A 148 3.90 28.22 -17.14
C LEU A 148 4.62 28.07 -15.78
N LEU A 149 5.93 28.34 -15.73
CA LEU A 149 6.69 28.38 -14.48
C LEU A 149 6.13 29.43 -13.53
N ASN A 150 5.86 30.64 -14.01
CA ASN A 150 5.29 31.73 -13.22
C ASN A 150 3.90 31.37 -12.68
N LEU A 151 3.08 30.71 -13.49
CA LEU A 151 1.78 30.18 -13.07
C LEU A 151 1.92 29.08 -12.01
N LEU A 152 2.95 28.24 -12.06
CA LEU A 152 3.21 27.21 -11.06
C LEU A 152 3.67 27.78 -9.72
N ILE A 153 4.57 28.77 -9.71
CA ILE A 153 5.21 29.28 -8.48
C ILE A 153 4.47 30.44 -7.81
N GLN A 154 3.39 30.94 -8.40
CA GLN A 154 2.62 32.05 -7.84
C GLN A 154 2.12 31.75 -6.42
N THR A 155 2.14 32.75 -5.53
CA THR A 155 1.64 32.61 -4.15
C THR A 155 0.17 33.00 -4.01
N LYS A 156 -0.65 32.70 -5.03
CA LYS A 156 -2.09 32.94 -5.06
C LYS A 156 -2.81 31.76 -5.68
N SER A 157 -4.05 31.52 -5.26
CA SER A 157 -4.89 30.49 -5.88
C SER A 157 -5.59 31.04 -7.12
N ALA A 158 -5.75 30.19 -8.13
CA ALA A 158 -6.54 30.50 -9.31
C ALA A 158 -8.03 30.54 -8.97
N ASN A 159 -8.75 31.44 -9.66
CA ASN A 159 -10.20 31.57 -9.53
C ASN A 159 -10.90 30.29 -9.96
N ALA A 160 -11.93 29.90 -9.22
CA ALA A 160 -12.68 28.69 -9.50
C ALA A 160 -13.63 28.89 -10.69
N LEU A 161 -13.59 27.99 -11.67
CA LEU A 161 -14.56 27.86 -12.74
C LEU A 161 -15.67 26.89 -12.33
N PRO A 162 -16.90 27.07 -12.83
CA PRO A 162 -18.00 26.14 -12.56
C PRO A 162 -17.74 24.78 -13.21
N ILE A 163 -18.09 23.70 -12.49
CA ILE A 163 -18.04 22.34 -13.04
C ILE A 163 -18.99 22.24 -14.25
N PRO A 164 -18.57 21.65 -15.38
CA PRO A 164 -19.44 21.42 -16.53
C PRO A 164 -20.70 20.62 -16.16
N THR A 165 -21.87 21.07 -16.62
CA THR A 165 -23.15 20.34 -16.45
C THR A 165 -23.14 19.03 -17.24
N ASN A 166 -23.92 18.00 -16.86
CA ASN A 166 -24.05 16.74 -17.61
C ASN A 166 -24.24 16.94 -19.12
N ARG A 167 -25.08 17.90 -19.52
CA ARG A 167 -25.27 18.26 -20.94
C ARG A 167 -23.94 18.62 -21.63
N LYS A 168 -23.11 19.47 -21.01
CA LYS A 168 -21.77 19.82 -21.53
C LYS A 168 -20.79 18.65 -21.50
N VAL A 169 -20.92 17.74 -20.53
CA VAL A 169 -20.06 16.56 -20.39
C VAL A 169 -20.31 15.57 -21.53
N TYR A 170 -21.57 15.19 -21.76
CA TYR A 170 -21.93 14.21 -22.78
C TYR A 170 -22.00 14.80 -24.20
N CYS A 171 -22.38 16.08 -24.32
CA CYS A 171 -22.40 16.80 -25.60
C CYS A 171 -21.11 17.61 -25.83
N ASN A 172 -19.97 17.15 -25.31
CA ASN A 172 -18.70 17.83 -25.51
C ASN A 172 -18.28 17.77 -26.99
N GLN A 173 -18.47 18.90 -27.69
CA GLN A 173 -18.14 19.03 -29.10
C GLN A 173 -16.64 19.13 -29.35
N GLU A 174 -15.80 19.29 -28.31
CA GLU A 174 -14.33 19.34 -28.41
C GLU A 174 -13.66 17.97 -28.24
N HIS A 175 -14.43 16.91 -27.96
CA HIS A 175 -13.92 15.54 -27.87
C HIS A 175 -14.05 14.81 -29.22
N TRP A 176 -12.98 14.85 -30.00
CA TRP A 176 -12.92 14.36 -31.39
C TRP A 176 -12.24 13.00 -31.53
N ALA A 177 -11.33 12.63 -30.62
CA ALA A 177 -10.53 11.43 -30.77
C ALA A 177 -10.24 10.72 -29.45
N GLN A 178 -10.12 9.39 -29.53
CA GLN A 178 -9.81 8.49 -28.42
C GLN A 178 -8.88 7.37 -28.93
N MET A 179 -7.91 6.95 -28.11
CA MET A 179 -6.86 6.01 -28.55
C MET A 179 -7.32 4.54 -28.65
N SER A 180 -8.20 4.08 -27.76
CA SER A 180 -8.72 2.71 -27.73
C SER A 180 -10.23 2.70 -27.93
N SER A 181 -10.72 1.69 -28.65
CA SER A 181 -12.15 1.40 -28.81
C SER A 181 -12.68 0.36 -27.82
N ASP A 182 -11.82 -0.28 -27.00
CA ASP A 182 -12.20 -1.44 -26.18
C ASP A 182 -13.27 -1.11 -25.14
N PHE A 183 -13.19 0.08 -24.56
CA PHE A 183 -14.11 0.57 -23.54
C PHE A 183 -14.36 2.08 -23.71
N PRO A 184 -15.60 2.54 -23.47
CA PRO A 184 -15.90 3.96 -23.42
C PRO A 184 -15.34 4.62 -22.15
N LEU A 185 -15.19 5.95 -22.17
CA LEU A 185 -14.77 6.70 -20.98
C LEU A 185 -15.79 6.57 -19.84
N SER A 186 -15.29 6.51 -18.60
CA SER A 186 -16.12 6.62 -17.41
C SER A 186 -16.67 8.04 -17.24
N ILE A 187 -17.69 8.22 -16.40
CA ILE A 187 -18.34 9.52 -16.20
C ILE A 187 -17.32 10.54 -15.69
N SER A 188 -16.57 10.22 -14.63
CA SER A 188 -15.55 11.14 -14.10
C SER A 188 -14.43 11.47 -15.10
N GLN A 189 -14.07 10.53 -15.99
CA GLN A 189 -13.10 10.78 -17.06
C GLN A 189 -13.67 11.76 -18.11
N ARG A 190 -14.95 11.64 -18.47
CA ARG A 190 -15.64 12.59 -19.37
C ARG A 190 -15.77 13.96 -18.74
N GLU A 191 -16.16 14.03 -17.46
CA GLU A 191 -16.22 15.29 -16.70
C GLU A 191 -14.86 15.98 -16.70
N THR A 192 -13.81 15.22 -16.42
CA THR A 192 -12.42 15.70 -16.44
C THR A 192 -12.02 16.22 -17.83
N LEU A 193 -12.39 15.51 -18.91
CA LEU A 193 -12.11 15.95 -20.27
C LEU A 193 -12.90 17.22 -20.65
N ALA A 194 -14.15 17.34 -20.21
CA ALA A 194 -14.97 18.53 -20.40
C ALA A 194 -14.41 19.75 -19.65
N MET A 195 -13.88 19.56 -18.44
CA MET A 195 -13.16 20.60 -17.71
C MET A 195 -11.89 21.02 -18.45
N TYR A 196 -11.08 20.05 -18.90
CA TYR A 196 -9.84 20.30 -19.63
C TYR A 196 -10.05 21.02 -20.97
N THR A 197 -11.16 20.73 -21.67
CA THR A 197 -11.51 21.36 -22.96
C THR A 197 -12.31 22.67 -22.81
N THR A 198 -12.52 23.15 -21.57
CA THR A 198 -13.18 24.44 -21.34
C THR A 198 -12.24 25.58 -21.78
N PRO A 199 -12.69 26.54 -22.61
CA PRO A 199 -11.82 27.60 -23.16
C PRO A 199 -11.07 28.44 -22.12
N GLU A 200 -11.66 28.68 -20.94
CA GLU A 200 -11.06 29.47 -19.86
C GLU A 200 -10.15 28.65 -18.93
N CYS A 201 -9.93 27.36 -19.22
CA CYS A 201 -9.08 26.50 -18.40
C CYS A 201 -7.62 27.01 -18.41
N ALA A 202 -7.01 27.13 -17.23
CA ALA A 202 -5.61 27.49 -17.10
C ALA A 202 -4.69 26.45 -17.75
N ASP A 203 -3.48 26.89 -18.10
CA ASP A 203 -2.42 26.07 -18.69
C ASP A 203 -1.86 24.99 -17.75
N ILE A 204 -2.25 24.98 -16.47
CA ILE A 204 -1.97 23.91 -15.51
C ILE A 204 -3.27 23.24 -15.12
N PHE A 205 -3.40 21.97 -15.51
CA PHE A 205 -4.55 21.13 -15.16
C PHE A 205 -4.11 19.96 -14.27
N VAL A 206 -4.85 19.72 -13.19
CA VAL A 206 -4.51 18.69 -12.19
C VAL A 206 -5.63 17.66 -12.11
N VAL A 207 -5.26 16.39 -12.20
CA VAL A 207 -6.18 15.25 -12.11
C VAL A 207 -5.76 14.36 -10.94
N ASN A 208 -6.59 14.33 -9.91
CA ASN A 208 -6.48 13.34 -8.86
C ASN A 208 -7.07 12.03 -9.34
N GLY A 209 -6.19 11.05 -9.58
CA GLY A 209 -6.55 9.73 -10.05
C GLY A 209 -6.17 8.68 -9.02
N PRO A 210 -7.09 8.24 -8.15
CA PRO A 210 -6.89 7.11 -7.26
C PRO A 210 -6.46 5.81 -7.99
N PRO A 211 -6.04 4.77 -7.26
CA PRO A 211 -5.72 3.47 -7.85
C PRO A 211 -6.90 2.93 -8.67
N GLY A 212 -6.65 2.34 -9.84
CA GLY A 212 -7.68 1.64 -10.61
C GLY A 212 -8.74 2.51 -11.29
N THR A 213 -8.59 3.84 -11.33
CA THR A 213 -9.56 4.79 -11.92
C THR A 213 -9.32 5.16 -13.39
N GLY A 214 -8.35 4.52 -14.04
CA GLY A 214 -8.08 4.72 -15.48
C GLY A 214 -7.31 6.00 -15.83
N LYS A 215 -6.35 6.43 -14.97
CA LYS A 215 -5.42 7.53 -15.25
C LYS A 215 -4.79 7.46 -16.65
N THR A 216 -4.24 6.30 -17.01
CA THR A 216 -3.64 6.06 -18.33
C THR A 216 -4.65 6.30 -19.46
N THR A 217 -5.84 5.72 -19.36
CA THR A 217 -6.92 5.88 -20.35
C THR A 217 -7.30 7.34 -20.55
N PHE A 218 -7.37 8.12 -19.46
CA PHE A 218 -7.59 9.56 -19.55
C PHE A 218 -6.44 10.27 -20.29
N LEU A 219 -5.18 9.99 -19.94
CA LEU A 219 -4.03 10.60 -20.61
C LEU A 219 -3.95 10.26 -22.10
N GLN A 220 -4.17 8.99 -22.47
CA GLN A 220 -4.24 8.55 -23.86
C GLN A 220 -5.33 9.29 -24.64
N THR A 221 -6.49 9.53 -24.01
CA THR A 221 -7.58 10.30 -24.61
C THR A 221 -7.19 11.75 -24.83
N VAL A 222 -6.55 12.40 -23.85
CA VAL A 222 -6.07 13.78 -24.01
C VAL A 222 -5.08 13.87 -25.18
N ILE A 223 -4.12 12.94 -25.27
CA ILE A 223 -3.12 12.91 -26.35
C ILE A 223 -3.81 12.69 -27.71
N ALA A 224 -4.71 11.72 -27.82
CA ALA A 224 -5.46 11.45 -29.05
C ALA A 224 -6.26 12.67 -29.50
N ASN A 225 -6.98 13.30 -28.56
CA ASN A 225 -7.78 14.48 -28.84
C ASN A 225 -6.90 15.64 -29.31
N ARG A 226 -5.81 15.91 -28.59
CA ARG A 226 -4.86 16.99 -28.91
C ARG A 226 -4.20 16.80 -30.28
N LEU A 227 -3.86 15.55 -30.63
CA LEU A 227 -3.32 15.22 -31.94
C LEU A 227 -4.31 15.54 -33.07
N ALA A 228 -5.57 15.12 -32.94
CA ALA A 228 -6.60 15.40 -33.93
C ALA A 228 -6.87 16.90 -34.08
N HIS A 229 -6.93 17.62 -32.94
CA HIS A 229 -7.05 19.08 -32.90
C HIS A 229 -5.91 19.78 -33.64
N ASN A 230 -4.67 19.40 -33.35
CA ASN A 230 -3.51 20.01 -34.00
C ASN A 230 -3.52 19.78 -35.51
N ILE A 231 -3.83 18.58 -36.00
CA ILE A 231 -3.86 18.30 -37.45
C ILE A 231 -4.94 19.11 -38.17
N LEU A 232 -6.13 19.25 -37.58
CA LEU A 232 -7.22 19.97 -38.23
C LEU A 232 -6.99 21.49 -38.22
N ASN A 233 -6.46 22.02 -37.12
CA ASN A 233 -6.32 23.46 -36.91
C ASN A 233 -4.93 24.00 -37.34
N ASN A 234 -3.84 23.31 -37.00
CA ASN A 234 -2.44 23.71 -37.21
C ASN A 234 -1.58 22.57 -37.83
N PRO A 235 -1.95 22.05 -39.00
CA PRO A 235 -1.38 20.84 -39.62
C PRO A 235 0.14 20.87 -39.87
N GLU A 236 0.74 22.05 -40.02
CA GLU A 236 2.16 22.22 -40.37
C GLU A 236 3.06 22.35 -39.13
N GLU A 237 2.50 22.26 -37.93
CA GLU A 237 3.24 22.43 -36.66
C GLU A 237 2.92 21.28 -35.68
N PRO A 238 3.58 20.11 -35.83
CA PRO A 238 3.50 19.00 -34.89
C PRO A 238 3.86 19.45 -33.48
N GLU A 239 3.04 19.04 -32.52
CA GLU A 239 3.26 19.36 -31.12
C GLU A 239 4.30 18.42 -30.49
N ILE A 240 5.14 19.00 -29.63
CA ILE A 240 6.07 18.25 -28.80
C ILE A 240 5.39 17.98 -27.46
N ILE A 241 4.93 16.74 -27.28
CA ILE A 241 4.32 16.27 -26.03
C ILE A 241 5.37 15.47 -25.26
N VAL A 242 5.59 15.82 -24.00
CA VAL A 242 6.54 15.13 -23.12
C VAL A 242 5.82 14.59 -21.89
N ALA A 243 5.89 13.28 -21.66
CA ALA A 243 5.53 12.66 -20.39
C ALA A 243 6.76 12.51 -19.48
N SER A 244 6.66 12.94 -18.23
CA SER A 244 7.75 12.86 -17.25
C SER A 244 7.31 12.39 -15.87
N SER A 245 8.22 11.71 -15.19
CA SER A 245 8.06 11.22 -13.82
C SER A 245 9.40 11.20 -13.07
N ALA A 246 9.37 11.02 -11.75
CA ALA A 246 10.56 10.86 -10.92
C ALA A 246 11.08 9.41 -10.89
N ASN A 247 10.20 8.43 -11.11
CA ASN A 247 10.52 7.01 -10.97
C ASN A 247 10.65 6.31 -12.34
N ASN A 248 11.70 5.50 -12.52
CA ASN A 248 11.88 4.67 -13.71
C ASN A 248 10.72 3.67 -13.91
N GLN A 249 10.09 3.19 -12.84
CA GLN A 249 8.94 2.27 -12.94
C GLN A 249 7.72 2.96 -13.56
N ALA A 250 7.44 4.21 -13.20
CA ALA A 250 6.37 4.99 -13.82
C ALA A 250 6.65 5.17 -15.32
N ILE A 251 7.91 5.47 -15.68
CA ILE A 251 8.35 5.58 -17.08
C ILE A 251 8.12 4.28 -17.86
N THR A 252 8.47 3.12 -17.30
CA THR A 252 8.26 1.85 -18.00
C THR A 252 6.78 1.49 -18.12
N ASN A 253 5.93 1.89 -17.17
CA ASN A 253 4.48 1.71 -17.29
C ASN A 253 3.91 2.55 -18.44
N ILE A 254 4.28 3.84 -18.51
CA ILE A 254 3.91 4.72 -19.63
C ILE A 254 4.37 4.09 -20.96
N LEU A 255 5.62 3.62 -21.06
CA LEU A 255 6.13 3.00 -22.28
C LEU A 255 5.36 1.74 -22.70
N LYS A 256 4.90 0.93 -21.75
CA LYS A 256 4.07 -0.25 -22.03
C LYS A 256 2.69 0.14 -22.54
N ASP A 257 2.11 1.20 -21.99
CA ASP A 257 0.78 1.69 -22.34
C ASP A 257 0.72 2.32 -23.76
N PHE A 258 1.86 2.68 -24.35
CA PHE A 258 1.96 3.24 -25.71
C PHE A 258 2.46 2.24 -26.76
N LYS A 259 2.48 0.94 -26.47
CA LYS A 259 2.75 -0.09 -27.48
C LYS A 259 1.68 -0.08 -28.57
N ALA A 260 2.11 -0.30 -29.82
CA ALA A 260 1.26 -0.33 -31.00
C ALA A 260 1.44 -1.64 -31.77
N GLU A 261 0.41 -2.07 -32.49
CA GLU A 261 0.48 -3.26 -33.34
C GLU A 261 1.32 -2.97 -34.60
N THR A 262 2.22 -3.91 -34.90
CA THR A 262 3.03 -3.89 -36.13
C THR A 262 2.38 -4.75 -37.20
N THR A 263 2.62 -4.43 -38.48
CA THR A 263 2.27 -5.32 -39.58
C THR A 263 3.46 -5.50 -40.51
N ASN A 264 3.72 -6.76 -40.86
CA ASN A 264 4.58 -7.11 -42.00
C ASN A 264 3.74 -7.43 -43.24
N ASP A 265 2.42 -7.54 -43.08
CA ASP A 265 1.49 -7.76 -44.18
C ASP A 265 0.92 -6.42 -44.66
N THR A 266 1.44 -5.96 -45.80
CA THR A 266 0.95 -4.74 -46.48
C THR A 266 -0.22 -5.04 -47.41
N THR A 267 -0.59 -6.31 -47.63
CA THR A 267 -1.68 -6.70 -48.56
C THR A 267 -3.06 -6.55 -47.91
N HIS A 268 -3.17 -6.80 -46.61
CA HIS A 268 -4.38 -6.65 -45.81
C HIS A 268 -4.13 -5.80 -44.54
N PRO A 269 -3.71 -4.53 -44.68
CA PRO A 269 -3.42 -3.67 -43.55
C PRO A 269 -4.69 -3.38 -42.74
N ARG A 270 -4.58 -3.38 -41.40
CA ARG A 270 -5.63 -2.89 -40.50
C ARG A 270 -5.40 -1.42 -40.20
N LEU A 271 -6.47 -0.74 -39.78
CA LEU A 271 -6.40 0.66 -39.33
C LEU A 271 -5.55 0.82 -38.05
N SER A 272 -5.52 -0.19 -37.18
CA SER A 272 -4.73 -0.19 -35.95
C SER A 272 -3.24 -0.49 -36.13
N ASN A 273 -2.82 -0.86 -37.34
CA ASN A 273 -1.42 -1.18 -37.63
C ASN A 273 -0.64 0.08 -37.95
N ARG A 274 0.61 0.19 -37.51
CA ARG A 274 1.51 1.25 -38.00
C ARG A 274 1.76 1.12 -39.50
N TRP A 275 1.69 2.22 -40.26
CA TRP A 275 1.94 2.22 -41.72
C TRP A 275 3.37 2.66 -42.06
N LEU A 276 4.28 2.41 -41.13
CA LEU A 276 5.72 2.58 -41.30
C LEU A 276 6.43 1.34 -40.70
N PRO A 277 7.55 0.90 -41.30
CA PRO A 277 8.23 -0.32 -40.86
C PRO A 277 8.89 -0.11 -39.48
N GLU A 278 9.06 -1.21 -38.73
CA GLU A 278 9.82 -1.28 -37.46
C GLU A 278 9.29 -0.45 -36.27
N LEU A 279 8.11 0.16 -36.39
CA LEU A 279 7.47 0.95 -35.34
C LEU A 279 6.43 0.14 -34.57
N ASP A 280 6.74 -0.18 -33.32
CA ASP A 280 5.90 -0.96 -32.38
C ASP A 280 5.44 -0.14 -31.17
N THR A 281 5.62 1.17 -31.21
CA THR A 281 5.29 2.08 -30.10
C THR A 281 5.00 3.49 -30.59
N LEU A 282 4.17 4.23 -29.83
CA LEU A 282 3.92 5.66 -29.99
C LEU A 282 4.81 6.53 -29.09
N GLY A 283 5.69 5.90 -28.30
CA GLY A 283 6.53 6.57 -27.31
C GLY A 283 8.03 6.54 -27.67
N LEU A 284 8.71 7.69 -27.55
CA LEU A 284 10.17 7.79 -27.63
C LEU A 284 10.78 7.98 -26.24
N TYR A 285 11.63 7.05 -25.80
CA TYR A 285 12.26 7.13 -24.48
C TYR A 285 13.56 7.96 -24.51
N LEU A 286 13.59 9.06 -23.77
CA LEU A 286 14.72 9.98 -23.64
C LEU A 286 15.60 9.58 -22.45
N SER A 287 16.62 8.75 -22.68
CA SER A 287 17.50 8.27 -21.60
C SER A 287 18.86 7.85 -22.13
N GLY A 288 19.92 8.16 -21.37
CA GLY A 288 21.29 7.77 -21.70
C GLY A 288 21.63 6.31 -21.37
N LYS A 289 20.71 5.56 -20.75
CA LYS A 289 20.93 4.17 -20.31
C LYS A 289 20.76 3.20 -21.48
N LYS A 290 21.89 2.79 -22.09
CA LYS A 290 21.88 1.93 -23.28
C LYS A 290 21.40 0.50 -23.05
N GLU A 291 21.37 0.03 -21.80
CA GLU A 291 20.95 -1.33 -21.41
C GLU A 291 19.53 -1.68 -21.88
N LEU A 292 18.65 -0.69 -21.98
CA LEU A 292 17.23 -0.86 -22.33
C LEU A 292 16.94 -0.71 -23.84
N GLN A 293 17.96 -0.52 -24.67
CA GLN A 293 17.80 -0.22 -26.10
C GLN A 293 17.14 -1.34 -26.92
N GLN A 294 17.21 -2.59 -26.43
CA GLN A 294 16.55 -3.73 -27.07
C GLN A 294 15.06 -3.77 -26.77
N GLN A 295 14.62 -3.15 -25.67
CA GLN A 295 13.25 -3.21 -25.19
C GLN A 295 12.42 -1.99 -25.63
N TYR A 296 13.06 -0.83 -25.78
CA TYR A 296 12.37 0.42 -26.09
C TYR A 296 13.10 1.20 -27.20
N LYS A 297 12.35 2.01 -27.95
CA LYS A 297 12.92 2.98 -28.89
C LYS A 297 13.46 4.18 -28.11
N MET A 298 14.78 4.41 -28.16
CA MET A 298 15.47 5.36 -27.27
C MET A 298 16.26 6.43 -28.01
N MET A 299 16.26 7.67 -27.50
CA MET A 299 17.21 8.71 -27.85
C MET A 299 18.21 8.91 -26.71
N PHE A 300 19.50 8.66 -26.96
CA PHE A 300 20.55 8.65 -25.92
C PHE A 300 21.12 10.03 -25.59
N ASN A 301 21.02 10.96 -26.52
CA ASN A 301 21.47 12.34 -26.33
C ASN A 301 20.80 13.31 -27.34
N PRO A 302 20.94 14.63 -27.13
CA PRO A 302 20.39 15.64 -28.03
C PRO A 302 20.99 15.65 -29.45
N LYS A 303 22.04 14.88 -29.73
CA LYS A 303 22.57 14.71 -31.11
C LYS A 303 21.76 13.67 -31.90
N GLY A 304 20.77 13.02 -31.27
CA GLY A 304 19.92 11.99 -31.86
C GLY A 304 20.54 10.61 -31.93
N ASP A 305 21.55 10.31 -31.13
CA ASP A 305 22.08 8.94 -31.07
C ASP A 305 20.99 7.97 -30.56
N GLY A 306 21.02 6.72 -31.06
CA GLY A 306 20.02 5.70 -30.75
C GLY A 306 19.02 5.53 -31.90
N PHE A 307 17.74 5.38 -31.57
CA PHE A 307 16.66 5.22 -32.54
C PHE A 307 16.62 6.36 -33.59
N PRO A 308 16.74 7.66 -33.24
CA PRO A 308 16.69 8.71 -34.25
C PRO A 308 17.79 8.60 -35.30
N ALA A 309 19.02 8.23 -34.92
CA ALA A 309 20.13 8.04 -35.86
C ALA A 309 19.90 6.90 -36.86
N ALA A 310 19.06 5.92 -36.52
CA ALA A 310 18.74 4.78 -37.40
C ALA A 310 17.44 4.98 -38.20
N TYR A 311 16.59 5.93 -37.80
CA TYR A 311 15.22 6.06 -38.31
C TYR A 311 14.90 7.44 -38.90
N ASP A 312 15.39 8.53 -38.30
CA ASP A 312 15.23 9.91 -38.81
C ASP A 312 16.38 10.24 -39.78
N THR A 313 16.52 9.42 -40.82
CA THR A 313 17.64 9.46 -41.78
C THR A 313 17.13 9.53 -43.22
N PRO A 314 17.52 10.53 -44.04
CA PRO A 314 16.99 10.72 -45.40
C PRO A 314 17.16 9.51 -46.33
N GLU A 315 18.16 8.67 -46.10
CA GLU A 315 18.48 7.49 -46.90
C GLU A 315 17.37 6.43 -46.87
N ARG A 316 16.54 6.40 -45.81
CA ARG A 316 15.40 5.47 -45.67
C ARG A 316 14.07 6.08 -46.13
N GLN A 317 14.08 7.33 -46.62
CA GLN A 317 12.83 8.02 -46.98
C GLN A 317 12.02 7.25 -48.05
N GLU A 318 12.67 6.74 -49.08
CA GLU A 318 11.99 6.02 -50.16
C GLU A 318 11.42 4.67 -49.69
N GLU A 319 12.11 3.96 -48.80
CA GLU A 319 11.63 2.75 -48.14
C GLU A 319 10.33 3.03 -47.37
N TYR A 320 10.33 4.07 -46.53
CA TYR A 320 9.16 4.50 -45.76
C TYR A 320 8.00 4.92 -46.64
N LYS A 321 8.28 5.66 -47.71
CA LYS A 321 7.29 6.09 -48.70
C LYS A 321 6.62 4.90 -49.37
N GLN A 322 7.39 3.93 -49.85
CA GLN A 322 6.84 2.75 -50.52
C GLN A 322 5.99 1.90 -49.58
N PHE A 323 6.47 1.64 -48.37
CA PHE A 323 5.72 0.88 -47.37
C PHE A 323 4.40 1.57 -47.00
N TYR A 324 4.45 2.89 -46.71
CA TYR A 324 3.27 3.67 -46.38
C TYR A 324 2.25 3.69 -47.52
N LEU A 325 2.70 3.94 -48.76
CA LEU A 325 1.81 4.00 -49.92
C LEU A 325 1.14 2.66 -50.19
N GLN A 326 1.84 1.53 -50.00
CA GLN A 326 1.24 0.20 -50.12
C GLN A 326 0.13 0.00 -49.10
N CYS A 327 0.41 0.27 -47.81
CA CYS A 327 -0.59 0.18 -46.74
C CYS A 327 -1.80 1.09 -47.02
N PHE A 328 -1.54 2.36 -47.33
CA PHE A 328 -2.58 3.35 -47.62
C PHE A 328 -3.46 2.93 -48.80
N ASN A 329 -2.86 2.58 -49.94
CA ASN A 329 -3.56 2.24 -51.16
C ASN A 329 -4.37 0.95 -51.00
N ASN A 330 -3.82 -0.05 -50.31
CA ASN A 330 -4.50 -1.32 -50.05
C ASN A 330 -5.65 -1.18 -49.05
N PHE A 331 -5.51 -0.31 -48.04
CA PHE A 331 -6.57 -0.01 -47.08
C PHE A 331 -7.72 0.77 -47.73
N PHE A 332 -7.43 1.92 -48.34
CA PHE A 332 -8.44 2.82 -48.91
C PHE A 332 -8.87 2.48 -50.35
N LYS A 333 -8.31 1.43 -50.94
CA LYS A 333 -8.51 1.06 -52.36
C LYS A 333 -8.26 2.24 -53.29
N LYS A 334 -7.10 2.88 -53.12
CA LYS A 334 -6.61 4.01 -53.92
C LYS A 334 -5.38 3.62 -54.71
N ASN A 335 -4.89 4.55 -55.54
CA ASN A 335 -3.66 4.39 -56.31
C ASN A 335 -2.86 5.71 -56.31
N TYR A 336 -2.57 6.22 -55.11
CA TYR A 336 -1.73 7.39 -54.94
C TYR A 336 -0.26 7.00 -54.99
N GLN A 337 0.54 7.90 -55.56
CA GLN A 337 1.98 7.75 -55.78
C GLN A 337 2.80 8.71 -54.89
N ASP A 338 2.11 9.47 -54.04
CA ASP A 338 2.67 10.58 -53.26
C ASP A 338 1.94 10.69 -51.92
N GLU A 339 2.72 10.76 -50.84
CA GLU A 339 2.30 10.94 -49.46
C GLU A 339 1.53 12.25 -49.25
N THR A 340 1.81 13.29 -50.05
CA THR A 340 1.09 14.58 -49.97
C THR A 340 -0.39 14.43 -50.31
N LYS A 341 -0.72 13.62 -51.33
CA LYS A 341 -2.11 13.30 -51.70
C LYS A 341 -2.80 12.47 -50.61
N CYS A 342 -2.05 11.57 -49.98
CA CYS A 342 -2.53 10.78 -48.85
C CYS A 342 -2.89 11.67 -47.65
N ARG A 343 -2.02 12.64 -47.31
CA ARG A 343 -2.29 13.66 -46.26
C ARG A 343 -3.55 14.47 -46.56
N GLN A 344 -3.69 14.98 -47.78
CA GLN A 344 -4.88 15.74 -48.19
C GLN A 344 -6.16 14.90 -48.09
N PHE A 345 -6.09 13.64 -48.50
CA PHE A 345 -7.20 12.70 -48.38
C PHE A 345 -7.56 12.45 -46.91
N LEU A 346 -6.61 12.06 -46.07
CA LEU A 346 -6.84 11.79 -44.65
C LEU A 346 -7.39 13.02 -43.94
N ARG A 347 -6.87 14.21 -44.21
CA ARG A 347 -7.39 15.44 -43.61
C ARG A 347 -8.84 15.70 -44.01
N LYS A 348 -9.21 15.45 -45.26
CA LYS A 348 -10.60 15.57 -45.74
C LYS A 348 -11.51 14.55 -45.04
N GLU A 349 -11.05 13.31 -44.89
CA GLU A 349 -11.78 12.27 -44.15
C GLU A 349 -11.94 12.62 -42.67
N MET A 350 -10.89 13.14 -42.02
CA MET A 350 -10.96 13.63 -40.64
C MET A 350 -11.95 14.80 -40.51
N GLN A 351 -11.96 15.77 -41.42
CA GLN A 351 -12.94 16.86 -41.42
C GLN A 351 -14.38 16.35 -41.60
N ALA A 352 -14.59 15.35 -42.48
CA ALA A 352 -15.89 14.72 -42.65
C ALA A 352 -16.31 13.96 -41.39
N LEU A 353 -15.38 13.26 -40.75
CA LEU A 353 -15.61 12.53 -39.50
C LEU A 353 -15.91 13.46 -38.33
N GLN A 354 -15.20 14.59 -38.21
CA GLN A 354 -15.49 15.64 -37.22
C GLN A 354 -16.91 16.17 -37.38
N LYS A 355 -17.33 16.49 -38.62
CA LYS A 355 -18.70 16.92 -38.91
C LYS A 355 -19.73 15.85 -38.53
N LYS A 356 -19.43 14.57 -38.78
CA LYS A 356 -20.29 13.45 -38.33
C LYS A 356 -20.37 13.41 -36.81
N ILE A 357 -19.26 13.45 -36.09
CA ILE A 357 -19.22 13.46 -34.62
C ILE A 357 -20.10 14.58 -34.06
N ILE A 358 -19.95 15.81 -34.58
CA ILE A 358 -20.74 16.98 -34.16
C ILE A 358 -22.23 16.78 -34.48
N LEU A 359 -22.57 16.31 -35.68
CA LEU A 359 -23.96 16.03 -36.07
C LEU A 359 -24.61 15.01 -35.12
N CYS A 360 -23.87 13.96 -34.77
CA CYS A 360 -24.34 12.90 -33.88
C CYS A 360 -24.61 13.43 -32.46
N ILE A 361 -23.70 14.25 -31.94
CA ILE A 361 -23.88 14.96 -30.65
C ILE A 361 -25.13 15.85 -30.70
N GLN A 362 -25.27 16.67 -31.74
CA GLN A 362 -26.40 17.60 -31.88
C GLN A 362 -27.76 16.89 -32.03
N ALA A 363 -27.79 15.76 -32.75
CA ALA A 363 -28.99 14.93 -32.90
C ALA A 363 -29.43 14.33 -31.55
N ALA A 364 -28.48 13.77 -30.78
CA ALA A 364 -28.75 13.25 -29.45
C ALA A 364 -29.22 14.35 -28.49
N GLU A 365 -28.52 15.48 -28.47
CA GLU A 365 -28.83 16.64 -27.62
C GLU A 365 -30.23 17.21 -27.92
N THR A 366 -30.57 17.36 -29.21
CA THR A 366 -31.88 17.88 -29.63
C THR A 366 -33.00 16.90 -29.30
N THR A 367 -32.76 15.59 -29.42
CA THR A 367 -33.76 14.56 -29.10
C THR A 367 -34.05 14.54 -27.59
N GLU A 368 -33.02 14.63 -26.76
CA GLU A 368 -33.16 14.57 -25.29
C GLU A 368 -33.70 15.88 -24.69
N TYR A 369 -33.18 17.04 -25.14
CA TYR A 369 -33.46 18.34 -24.50
C TYR A 369 -34.40 19.24 -25.31
N GLY A 370 -34.60 18.99 -26.61
CA GLY A 370 -35.26 19.91 -27.54
C GLY A 370 -36.79 20.04 -27.43
N ASN A 371 -37.43 19.31 -26.52
CA ASN A 371 -38.89 19.35 -26.25
C ASN A 371 -39.29 20.10 -24.96
N ARG A 372 -38.35 20.69 -24.21
CA ARG A 372 -38.71 21.55 -23.07
C ARG A 372 -39.33 22.85 -23.59
N LYS A 373 -40.48 23.29 -23.04
CA LYS A 373 -41.22 24.51 -23.47
C LYS A 373 -40.29 25.74 -23.49
N GLU A 374 -39.80 26.09 -24.68
CA GLU A 374 -38.92 27.24 -24.91
C GLU A 374 -39.76 28.52 -25.11
N ASN A 375 -39.65 29.45 -24.16
CA ASN A 375 -40.37 30.73 -24.15
C ASN A 375 -39.74 31.83 -25.05
N ASN A 376 -38.66 31.53 -25.78
CA ASN A 376 -37.89 32.58 -26.46
C ASN A 376 -38.14 32.61 -27.98
N ILE A 377 -38.71 33.73 -28.46
CA ILE A 377 -39.13 33.94 -29.86
C ILE A 377 -37.94 33.87 -30.84
N LEU A 378 -36.74 34.28 -30.40
CA LEU A 378 -35.52 34.30 -31.21
C LEU A 378 -35.06 32.89 -31.61
N GLN A 379 -35.20 31.91 -30.72
CA GLN A 379 -34.81 30.51 -30.98
C GLN A 379 -35.78 29.80 -31.93
N LYS A 380 -37.07 30.13 -31.87
CA LYS A 380 -38.06 29.68 -32.87
C LYS A 380 -37.78 30.22 -34.28
N PHE A 381 -37.27 31.44 -34.39
CA PHE A 381 -36.85 32.02 -35.66
C PHE A 381 -35.59 31.35 -36.23
N ILE A 382 -34.59 31.06 -35.40
CA ILE A 382 -33.34 30.38 -35.81
C ILE A 382 -33.60 28.94 -36.31
N ARG A 383 -34.55 28.22 -35.69
CA ARG A 383 -34.94 26.86 -36.09
C ARG A 383 -35.64 26.80 -37.46
N LYS A 384 -36.15 27.94 -37.96
CA LYS A 384 -36.84 28.05 -39.25
C LYS A 384 -35.89 28.19 -40.45
N PHE A 385 -34.62 28.51 -40.22
CA PHE A 385 -33.59 28.73 -41.24
C PHE A 385 -32.53 27.61 -41.34
N HIS A 386 -32.54 26.63 -40.43
CA HIS A 386 -31.65 25.47 -40.49
C HIS A 386 -32.41 24.26 -41.04
N GLU A 387 -31.76 23.46 -41.89
CA GLU A 387 -32.28 22.13 -42.25
C GLU A 387 -32.62 21.34 -40.97
N PRO A 388 -33.74 20.59 -40.95
CA PRO A 388 -34.11 19.82 -39.78
C PRO A 388 -33.03 18.78 -39.49
N LEU A 389 -32.36 18.91 -38.33
CA LEU A 389 -31.44 17.91 -37.81
C LEU A 389 -32.14 16.54 -37.79
N PRO A 390 -31.47 15.45 -38.20
CA PRO A 390 -32.03 14.12 -38.09
C PRO A 390 -32.30 13.77 -36.62
N SER A 391 -33.35 12.98 -36.37
CA SER A 391 -33.58 12.41 -35.04
C SER A 391 -32.44 11.45 -34.67
N TYR A 392 -32.24 11.24 -33.37
CA TYR A 392 -31.29 10.25 -32.88
C TYR A 392 -31.50 8.87 -33.54
N ASP A 393 -32.74 8.38 -33.63
CA ASP A 393 -33.03 7.05 -34.23
C ASP A 393 -32.60 6.97 -35.69
N LYS A 394 -32.82 8.03 -36.48
CA LYS A 394 -32.35 8.10 -37.87
C LYS A 394 -30.83 8.09 -37.98
N VAL A 395 -30.14 8.72 -37.04
CA VAL A 395 -28.67 8.70 -36.99
C VAL A 395 -28.19 7.29 -36.68
N ILE A 396 -28.84 6.56 -35.76
CA ILE A 396 -28.49 5.18 -35.42
C ILE A 396 -28.82 4.20 -36.56
N GLU A 397 -29.94 4.35 -37.26
CA GLU A 397 -30.27 3.54 -38.45
C GLU A 397 -29.18 3.60 -39.53
N GLN A 398 -28.52 4.76 -39.67
CA GLN A 398 -27.43 4.99 -40.60
C GLN A 398 -26.04 4.63 -40.02
N TRP A 399 -25.98 4.26 -38.74
CA TRP A 399 -24.76 3.92 -38.00
C TRP A 399 -24.33 2.47 -38.27
N THR A 400 -24.37 2.03 -39.52
CA THR A 400 -23.80 0.75 -39.95
C THR A 400 -22.29 0.91 -40.12
N LEU A 401 -21.61 1.27 -39.04
CA LEU A 401 -20.22 0.88 -38.82
C LEU A 401 -20.25 -0.63 -38.71
N THR A 402 -19.56 -1.33 -39.61
CA THR A 402 -19.26 -2.79 -39.70
C THR A 402 -19.90 -3.74 -38.67
N GLU A 403 -20.25 -4.98 -39.08
CA GLU A 403 -20.74 -6.03 -38.15
C GLU A 403 -19.90 -6.14 -36.86
N GLU A 404 -18.57 -5.96 -36.96
CA GLU A 404 -17.66 -5.89 -35.81
C GLU A 404 -18.01 -4.81 -34.77
N PHE A 405 -18.36 -3.58 -35.20
CA PHE A 405 -18.79 -2.53 -34.26
C PHE A 405 -20.10 -2.89 -33.60
N LYS A 406 -21.05 -3.45 -34.36
CA LYS A 406 -22.37 -3.82 -33.83
C LYS A 406 -22.23 -4.89 -32.75
N GLU A 407 -21.47 -5.96 -33.03
CA GLU A 407 -21.16 -7.00 -32.05
C GLU A 407 -20.46 -6.42 -30.81
N HIS A 408 -19.51 -5.50 -31.00
CA HIS A 408 -18.80 -4.87 -29.90
C HIS A 408 -19.69 -3.99 -29.03
N TYR A 409 -20.55 -3.17 -29.63
CA TYR A 409 -21.51 -2.33 -28.90
C TYR A 409 -22.58 -3.17 -28.20
N GLU A 410 -23.08 -4.24 -28.82
CA GLU A 410 -24.00 -5.19 -28.17
C GLU A 410 -23.34 -5.85 -26.94
N LYS A 411 -22.06 -6.21 -27.04
CA LYS A 411 -21.29 -6.70 -25.89
C LYS A 411 -21.16 -5.66 -24.79
N ILE A 412 -20.88 -4.40 -25.10
CA ILE A 412 -20.77 -3.33 -24.10
C ILE A 412 -22.12 -3.04 -23.44
N SER A 413 -23.19 -2.91 -24.23
CA SER A 413 -24.55 -2.62 -23.75
C SER A 413 -25.19 -3.77 -22.98
N SER A 414 -24.65 -4.99 -23.06
CA SER A 414 -25.02 -6.09 -22.17
C SER A 414 -24.64 -5.85 -20.70
N ASN A 415 -23.66 -4.96 -20.45
CA ASN A 415 -23.33 -4.52 -19.11
C ASN A 415 -24.41 -3.53 -18.63
N PRO A 416 -25.03 -3.74 -17.44
CA PRO A 416 -26.03 -2.83 -16.88
C PRO A 416 -25.60 -1.37 -16.79
N GLU A 417 -24.29 -1.10 -16.69
CA GLU A 417 -23.73 0.26 -16.69
C GLU A 417 -23.95 1.01 -18.00
N TYR A 418 -24.04 0.30 -19.13
CA TYR A 418 -24.19 0.87 -20.46
C TYR A 418 -25.53 0.49 -21.13
N GLY A 419 -26.41 -0.19 -20.40
CA GLY A 419 -27.76 -0.53 -20.85
C GLY A 419 -28.75 0.59 -20.57
N ASN A 420 -29.71 0.82 -21.47
CA ASN A 420 -30.81 1.77 -21.31
C ASN A 420 -30.36 3.22 -20.98
N LEU A 421 -29.25 3.66 -21.57
CA LEU A 421 -28.70 5.00 -21.38
C LEU A 421 -29.60 6.09 -22.02
N PRO A 422 -29.63 7.32 -21.46
CA PRO A 422 -30.19 8.48 -22.13
C PRO A 422 -29.49 8.73 -23.48
N TYR A 423 -30.19 9.38 -24.42
CA TYR A 423 -29.70 9.55 -25.79
C TYR A 423 -28.30 10.16 -25.88
N THR A 424 -27.98 11.19 -25.07
CA THR A 424 -26.67 11.85 -25.09
C THR A 424 -25.56 10.99 -24.48
N GLU A 425 -25.86 10.21 -23.45
CA GLU A 425 -24.91 9.29 -22.82
C GLU A 425 -24.60 8.10 -23.74
N ASP A 426 -25.65 7.53 -24.33
CA ASP A 426 -25.54 6.45 -25.29
C ASP A 426 -24.73 6.88 -26.52
N MET A 427 -25.04 8.07 -27.07
CA MET A 427 -24.29 8.63 -28.19
C MET A 427 -22.81 8.81 -27.85
N ALA A 428 -22.49 9.27 -26.63
CA ALA A 428 -21.11 9.42 -26.19
C ALA A 428 -20.37 8.07 -26.14
N VAL A 429 -21.02 7.00 -25.66
CA VAL A 429 -20.47 5.63 -25.66
C VAL A 429 -20.22 5.14 -27.08
N ARG A 430 -21.20 5.30 -27.98
CA ARG A 430 -21.07 4.91 -29.39
C ARG A 430 -19.92 5.62 -30.08
N LEU A 431 -19.77 6.93 -29.85
CA LEU A 431 -18.72 7.73 -30.45
C LEU A 431 -17.32 7.31 -29.99
N ASP A 432 -17.14 7.02 -28.69
CA ASP A 432 -15.85 6.62 -28.12
C ASP A 432 -15.29 5.35 -28.76
N ILE A 433 -16.14 4.33 -28.92
CA ILE A 433 -15.73 3.03 -29.45
C ILE A 433 -15.74 2.98 -31.00
N SER A 434 -16.10 4.08 -31.67
CA SER A 434 -16.18 4.13 -33.13
C SER A 434 -15.50 5.35 -33.75
N TYR A 435 -16.23 6.42 -34.08
CA TYR A 435 -15.70 7.55 -34.84
C TYR A 435 -14.54 8.25 -34.13
N ARG A 436 -14.52 8.33 -32.80
CA ARG A 436 -13.40 8.91 -32.06
C ARG A 436 -12.14 8.04 -32.14
N TYR A 437 -12.31 6.72 -32.07
CA TYR A 437 -11.22 5.76 -32.30
C TYR A 437 -10.68 5.84 -33.74
N GLN A 438 -11.58 5.89 -34.72
CA GLN A 438 -11.21 6.04 -36.13
C GLN A 438 -10.48 7.37 -36.41
N MET A 439 -10.94 8.47 -35.80
CA MET A 439 -10.28 9.79 -35.89
C MET A 439 -8.83 9.73 -35.42
N PHE A 440 -8.57 9.04 -34.30
CA PHE A 440 -7.22 8.88 -33.76
C PHE A 440 -6.29 8.19 -34.76
N TRP A 441 -6.70 7.07 -35.37
CA TRP A 441 -5.85 6.36 -36.32
C TRP A 441 -5.64 7.14 -37.63
N TYR A 442 -6.67 7.85 -38.12
CA TYR A 442 -6.48 8.78 -39.24
C TYR A 442 -5.47 9.87 -38.92
N ALA A 443 -5.47 10.37 -37.68
CA ALA A 443 -4.48 11.33 -37.20
C ALA A 443 -3.07 10.74 -37.18
N ILE A 444 -2.89 9.50 -36.69
CA ILE A 444 -1.60 8.79 -36.71
C ILE A 444 -1.08 8.64 -38.15
N HIS A 445 -1.89 8.08 -39.06
CA HIS A 445 -1.45 7.87 -40.44
C HIS A 445 -1.21 9.17 -41.20
N TYR A 446 -1.90 10.25 -40.84
CA TYR A 446 -1.61 11.57 -41.38
C TYR A 446 -0.21 12.02 -40.96
N ARG A 447 0.16 11.82 -39.69
CA ARG A 447 1.52 12.14 -39.20
C ARG A 447 2.60 11.25 -39.78
N GLU A 448 2.33 9.98 -39.99
CA GLU A 448 3.28 9.07 -40.66
C GLU A 448 3.61 9.58 -42.07
N ALA A 449 2.62 10.02 -42.84
CA ALA A 449 2.88 10.67 -44.13
C ALA A 449 3.59 12.02 -44.00
N GLU A 450 3.28 12.80 -42.97
CA GLU A 450 3.97 14.06 -42.69
C GLU A 450 5.45 13.86 -42.34
N PHE A 451 5.78 12.80 -41.59
CA PHE A 451 7.16 12.42 -41.30
C PHE A 451 7.96 12.21 -42.58
N ILE A 452 7.44 11.41 -43.52
CA ILE A 452 8.09 11.13 -44.81
C ILE A 452 8.34 12.44 -45.58
N HIS A 453 7.34 13.32 -45.65
CA HIS A 453 7.46 14.62 -46.32
C HIS A 453 8.47 15.57 -45.64
N ARG A 454 8.55 15.57 -44.31
CA ARG A 454 9.54 16.38 -43.59
C ARG A 454 10.95 15.82 -43.72
N LEU A 455 11.08 14.49 -43.76
CA LEU A 455 12.35 13.80 -43.94
C LEU A 455 12.95 14.12 -45.32
N SER A 456 12.12 14.25 -46.36
CA SER A 456 12.55 14.62 -47.72
C SER A 456 13.15 16.02 -47.84
N LYS A 457 12.94 16.89 -46.85
CA LYS A 457 13.42 18.27 -46.82
C LYS A 457 14.58 18.47 -45.83
N CYS A 458 15.08 17.38 -45.25
CA CYS A 458 16.14 17.46 -44.24
C CYS A 458 17.51 17.49 -44.92
N ASP A 459 18.27 18.56 -44.71
CA ASP A 459 19.70 18.56 -44.99
C ASP A 459 20.44 17.78 -43.89
N GLU A 460 21.43 16.96 -44.26
CA GLU A 460 22.15 15.96 -43.42
C GLU A 460 22.91 16.52 -42.18
N GLY A 461 22.69 17.79 -41.82
CA GLY A 461 23.40 18.45 -40.73
C GLY A 461 23.05 17.90 -39.34
N LYS A 462 24.04 17.34 -38.64
CA LYS A 462 24.00 17.11 -37.17
C LYS A 462 24.12 18.41 -36.35
N GLN A 463 23.70 19.54 -36.91
CA GLN A 463 23.79 20.83 -36.27
C GLN A 463 22.79 20.89 -35.10
N ARG A 464 23.22 21.45 -33.97
CA ARG A 464 22.40 21.62 -32.77
C ARG A 464 21.85 23.04 -32.63
N THR A 465 21.71 23.80 -33.71
CA THR A 465 21.08 25.13 -33.65
C THR A 465 19.64 24.99 -33.16
N GLN A 466 19.07 26.08 -32.61
CA GLN A 466 17.70 26.06 -32.08
C GLN A 466 16.71 25.54 -33.13
N GLU A 467 16.81 26.05 -34.35
CA GLU A 467 15.94 25.68 -35.47
C GLU A 467 16.11 24.21 -35.88
N ALA A 468 17.34 23.78 -36.15
CA ALA A 468 17.60 22.40 -36.60
C ALA A 468 17.15 21.36 -35.55
N TYR A 469 17.42 21.64 -34.27
CA TYR A 469 17.02 20.75 -33.20
C TYR A 469 15.50 20.71 -33.01
N THR A 470 14.84 21.87 -33.05
CA THR A 470 13.37 21.94 -32.96
C THR A 470 12.70 21.20 -34.11
N GLN A 471 13.20 21.35 -35.34
CA GLN A 471 12.67 20.63 -36.50
C GLN A 471 12.84 19.12 -36.39
N ARG A 472 13.98 18.65 -35.85
CA ARG A 472 14.17 17.23 -35.55
C ARG A 472 13.14 16.72 -34.55
N LEU A 473 12.94 17.42 -33.42
CA LEU A 473 11.94 17.02 -32.43
C LEU A 473 10.54 16.96 -33.05
N LYS A 474 10.17 17.95 -33.88
CA LYS A 474 8.89 17.96 -34.59
C LYS A 474 8.74 16.81 -35.59
N ARG A 475 9.80 16.44 -36.32
CA ARG A 475 9.80 15.24 -37.18
C ARG A 475 9.59 13.97 -36.37
N LEU A 476 10.35 13.80 -35.29
CA LEU A 476 10.21 12.63 -34.41
C LEU A 476 8.81 12.56 -33.78
N ALA A 477 8.21 13.70 -33.43
CA ALA A 477 6.85 13.77 -32.89
C ALA A 477 5.77 13.28 -33.89
N CYS A 478 6.05 13.30 -35.20
CA CYS A 478 5.14 12.72 -36.20
C CYS A 478 5.03 11.19 -36.06
N VAL A 479 6.11 10.49 -35.71
CA VAL A 479 6.11 9.02 -35.59
C VAL A 479 6.05 8.54 -34.14
N MET A 480 6.48 9.37 -33.21
CA MET A 480 6.51 9.13 -31.76
C MET A 480 5.82 10.31 -31.05
N PRO A 481 4.48 10.38 -31.04
CA PRO A 481 3.73 11.54 -30.55
C PRO A 481 3.98 11.87 -29.07
N VAL A 482 4.55 10.93 -28.28
CA VAL A 482 4.86 11.17 -26.87
C VAL A 482 6.34 10.90 -26.61
N PHE A 483 7.06 11.90 -26.15
CA PHE A 483 8.42 11.73 -25.63
C PHE A 483 8.37 11.44 -24.14
N ILE A 484 9.13 10.46 -23.68
CA ILE A 484 9.03 9.97 -22.29
C ILE A 484 10.39 10.15 -21.64
N SER A 485 10.46 10.80 -20.48
CA SER A 485 11.73 11.10 -19.80
C SER A 485 11.57 11.12 -18.28
N THR A 486 12.66 10.91 -17.54
CA THR A 486 12.67 11.27 -16.11
C THR A 486 12.94 12.76 -15.95
N PHE A 487 12.50 13.39 -14.86
CA PHE A 487 12.84 14.79 -14.57
C PHE A 487 14.35 15.04 -14.47
N HIS A 488 15.14 14.04 -14.04
CA HIS A 488 16.60 14.09 -14.07
C HIS A 488 17.19 14.25 -15.48
N SER A 489 16.54 13.64 -16.47
CA SER A 489 17.03 13.59 -17.84
C SER A 489 16.43 14.67 -18.73
N LEU A 490 15.19 15.08 -18.49
CA LEU A 490 14.44 16.00 -19.35
C LEU A 490 15.21 17.29 -19.68
N PRO A 491 15.79 18.04 -18.72
CA PRO A 491 16.51 19.27 -19.02
C PRO A 491 17.62 19.07 -20.05
N LYS A 492 18.35 17.95 -20.00
CA LYS A 492 19.41 17.63 -20.97
C LYS A 492 18.88 17.56 -22.41
N TYR A 493 17.71 16.96 -22.61
CA TYR A 493 17.11 16.77 -23.93
C TYR A 493 16.40 18.01 -24.46
N MET A 494 16.15 19.00 -23.63
CA MET A 494 15.56 20.28 -24.05
C MET A 494 16.63 21.35 -24.14
N THR A 495 17.76 21.04 -24.80
CA THR A 495 18.86 22.00 -24.99
C THR A 495 19.41 21.98 -26.41
N TYR A 496 19.79 23.17 -26.87
CA TYR A 496 20.41 23.41 -28.15
C TYR A 496 21.79 24.09 -27.97
N ALA A 497 22.53 24.27 -29.06
CA ALA A 497 23.83 24.93 -29.09
C ALA A 497 23.82 26.02 -30.18
N GLU A 498 24.29 27.21 -29.82
CA GLU A 498 24.26 28.37 -30.71
C GLU A 498 25.42 29.31 -30.37
N ASN A 499 26.06 29.90 -31.39
CA ASN A 499 27.15 30.87 -31.23
C ASN A 499 28.27 30.40 -30.29
N GLY A 500 28.65 29.11 -30.37
CA GLY A 500 29.69 28.50 -29.52
C GLY A 500 29.28 28.22 -28.06
N LYS A 501 28.06 28.61 -27.66
CA LYS A 501 27.48 28.26 -26.36
C LYS A 501 26.75 26.93 -26.46
N TRP A 502 27.02 26.05 -25.50
CA TRP A 502 26.41 24.73 -25.41
C TRP A 502 25.31 24.68 -24.35
N ASP A 503 24.41 23.72 -24.54
CA ASP A 503 23.35 23.34 -23.61
C ASP A 503 22.35 24.45 -23.27
N ILE A 504 22.12 25.41 -24.18
CA ILE A 504 21.14 26.49 -24.02
C ILE A 504 19.73 25.87 -23.89
N PRO A 505 18.95 26.19 -22.83
CA PRO A 505 17.61 25.65 -22.65
C PRO A 505 16.67 26.05 -23.80
N LEU A 506 15.93 25.10 -24.31
CA LEU A 506 14.84 25.33 -25.25
C LEU A 506 13.57 25.70 -24.46
N TYR A 507 13.55 26.93 -23.94
CA TYR A 507 12.40 27.45 -23.19
C TYR A 507 11.13 27.43 -24.05
N ASN A 508 10.00 27.08 -23.43
CA ASN A 508 8.70 26.91 -24.10
C ASN A 508 8.74 25.96 -25.31
N GLY A 509 9.71 25.04 -25.39
CA GLY A 509 9.86 24.09 -26.50
C GLY A 509 8.89 22.90 -26.43
N ILE A 510 8.33 22.60 -25.27
CA ILE A 510 7.33 21.55 -25.05
C ILE A 510 5.94 22.17 -25.13
N ASP A 511 5.07 21.68 -26.01
CA ASP A 511 3.70 22.18 -26.12
C ASP A 511 2.83 21.67 -24.98
N LEU A 512 3.02 20.41 -24.57
CA LEU A 512 2.35 19.80 -23.42
C LEU A 512 3.31 18.95 -22.58
N LEU A 513 3.48 19.32 -21.31
CA LEU A 513 4.17 18.53 -20.30
C LEU A 513 3.16 17.70 -19.49
N ILE A 514 3.17 16.39 -19.66
CA ILE A 514 2.41 15.45 -18.84
C ILE A 514 3.30 15.02 -17.67
N VAL A 515 2.82 15.22 -16.45
CA VAL A 515 3.51 14.77 -15.23
C VAL A 515 2.73 13.61 -14.63
N ASP A 516 3.25 12.40 -14.77
CA ASP A 516 2.62 11.20 -14.23
C ASP A 516 3.22 10.82 -12.87
N GLU A 517 2.37 10.23 -12.03
CA GLU A 517 2.63 10.00 -10.60
C GLU A 517 3.11 11.28 -9.89
N SER A 518 2.53 12.42 -10.27
CA SER A 518 2.90 13.76 -9.78
C SER A 518 2.80 13.92 -8.25
N GLY A 519 2.03 13.06 -7.56
CA GLY A 519 1.98 13.02 -6.10
C GLY A 519 3.32 12.65 -5.46
N GLN A 520 4.19 11.95 -6.19
CA GLN A 520 5.48 11.41 -5.72
C GLN A 520 6.70 12.18 -6.20
N VAL A 521 6.49 13.23 -6.99
CA VAL A 521 7.60 14.01 -7.55
C VAL A 521 7.85 15.20 -6.63
N SER A 522 9.06 15.28 -6.05
CA SER A 522 9.45 16.41 -5.21
C SER A 522 9.52 17.71 -6.03
N PRO A 523 9.13 18.87 -5.46
CA PRO A 523 9.11 20.15 -6.18
C PRO A 523 10.45 20.51 -6.82
N GLU A 524 11.57 20.34 -6.10
CA GLU A 524 12.92 20.70 -6.55
C GLU A 524 13.41 19.91 -7.78
N LEU A 525 12.80 18.76 -8.07
CA LEU A 525 13.15 17.97 -9.25
C LEU A 525 12.43 18.49 -10.51
N ALA A 526 11.17 18.91 -10.36
CA ALA A 526 10.28 19.14 -11.50
C ALA A 526 10.07 20.61 -11.85
N VAL A 527 10.06 21.51 -10.86
CA VAL A 527 9.80 22.95 -11.06
C VAL A 527 10.57 23.58 -12.23
N PRO A 528 11.89 23.39 -12.40
CA PRO A 528 12.59 24.09 -13.47
C PRO A 528 12.18 23.60 -14.86
N SER A 529 11.67 22.37 -14.98
CA SER A 529 11.18 21.83 -16.26
C SER A 529 9.90 22.53 -16.76
N PHE A 530 9.17 23.25 -15.89
CA PHE A 530 8.02 24.05 -16.30
C PHE A 530 8.41 25.31 -17.09
N SER A 531 9.67 25.74 -17.10
CA SER A 531 10.14 26.80 -18.03
C SER A 531 10.31 26.28 -19.47
N LEU A 532 10.39 24.96 -19.65
CA LEU A 532 10.56 24.33 -20.95
C LEU A 532 9.22 24.09 -21.65
N ALA A 533 8.09 24.31 -20.96
CA ALA A 533 6.77 23.92 -21.43
C ALA A 533 5.76 25.07 -21.46
N LYS A 534 4.80 24.97 -22.39
CA LYS A 534 3.71 25.95 -22.55
C LYS A 534 2.49 25.60 -21.70
N GLN A 535 2.17 24.30 -21.61
CA GLN A 535 1.05 23.77 -20.83
C GLN A 535 1.46 22.52 -20.08
N ALA A 536 0.78 22.22 -18.96
CA ALA A 536 1.02 21.01 -18.19
C ALA A 536 -0.27 20.34 -17.69
N ILE A 537 -0.26 19.02 -17.72
CA ILE A 537 -1.26 18.17 -17.07
C ILE A 537 -0.56 17.32 -16.04
N LEU A 538 -0.98 17.42 -14.79
CA LEU A 538 -0.44 16.63 -13.69
C LEU A 538 -1.45 15.58 -13.28
N VAL A 539 -1.07 14.32 -13.36
CA VAL A 539 -1.89 13.18 -12.97
C VAL A 539 -1.18 12.43 -11.85
N GLY A 540 -1.91 12.03 -10.83
CA GLY A 540 -1.34 11.35 -9.67
C GLY A 540 -2.34 11.25 -8.54
N ASP A 541 -1.85 10.87 -7.37
CA ASP A 541 -2.65 10.76 -6.16
C ASP A 541 -1.81 11.15 -4.95
N ILE A 542 -2.25 12.17 -4.22
CA ILE A 542 -1.55 12.66 -3.01
C ILE A 542 -1.74 11.73 -1.81
N GLN A 543 -2.70 10.81 -1.86
CA GLN A 543 -3.00 9.85 -0.80
C GLN A 543 -2.27 8.51 -1.00
N GLN A 544 -1.47 8.38 -2.07
CA GLN A 544 -0.54 7.26 -2.28
C GLN A 544 0.86 7.65 -1.76
N ILE A 545 1.89 6.88 -2.11
CA ILE A 545 3.27 7.12 -1.66
C ILE A 545 3.65 8.61 -1.86
N GLU A 546 4.27 9.19 -0.84
CA GLU A 546 4.80 10.55 -0.90
C GLU A 546 6.23 10.54 -1.48
N PRO A 547 6.74 11.68 -1.97
CA PRO A 547 8.14 11.78 -2.37
C PRO A 547 9.06 11.40 -1.21
N VAL A 548 10.21 10.79 -1.52
CA VAL A 548 11.25 10.57 -0.52
C VAL A 548 12.03 11.88 -0.37
N TRP A 549 11.79 12.60 0.72
CA TRP A 549 12.50 13.83 1.04
C TRP A 549 13.80 13.51 1.79
N SER A 550 14.92 14.04 1.28
CA SER A 550 16.22 13.96 1.95
C SER A 550 16.49 15.17 2.85
N ILE A 551 15.59 16.15 2.87
CA ILE A 551 15.74 17.44 3.57
C ILE A 551 14.69 17.49 4.68
N SER A 552 15.11 17.87 5.90
CA SER A 552 14.20 18.04 7.03
C SER A 552 13.41 19.36 6.94
N ASP A 553 12.31 19.45 7.68
CA ASP A 553 11.48 20.66 7.73
C ASP A 553 12.25 21.88 8.26
N GLU A 554 13.20 21.68 9.18
CA GLU A 554 14.07 22.73 9.69
C GLU A 554 14.95 23.33 8.59
N TYR A 555 15.54 22.48 7.74
CA TYR A 555 16.36 22.94 6.62
C TYR A 555 15.53 23.72 5.58
N SER A 556 14.33 23.23 5.26
CA SER A 556 13.39 23.95 4.40
C SER A 556 13.10 25.35 4.94
N PHE A 557 12.81 25.46 6.25
CA PHE A 557 12.56 26.75 6.89
C PHE A 557 13.78 27.69 6.89
N ILE A 558 14.97 27.17 7.25
CA ILE A 558 16.21 27.96 7.29
C ILE A 558 16.53 28.54 5.89
N ASN A 559 16.38 27.75 4.84
CA ASN A 559 16.61 28.21 3.47
C ASN A 559 15.65 29.34 3.07
N LEU A 560 14.35 29.20 3.36
CA LEU A 560 13.36 30.23 3.09
C LEU A 560 13.63 31.52 3.88
N LYS A 561 14.09 31.40 5.13
CA LYS A 561 14.44 32.53 5.99
C LYS A 561 15.69 33.25 5.48
N ASN A 562 16.73 32.51 5.10
CA ASN A 562 17.99 33.07 4.59
C ASN A 562 17.80 33.83 3.27
N LEU A 563 16.84 33.41 2.45
CA LEU A 563 16.45 34.10 1.21
C LEU A 563 15.44 35.25 1.44
N GLY A 564 15.08 35.55 2.69
CA GLY A 564 14.13 36.61 3.03
C GLY A 564 12.69 36.34 2.56
N ILE A 565 12.35 35.09 2.22
CA ILE A 565 11.01 34.73 1.73
C ILE A 565 10.01 34.70 2.90
N VAL A 566 10.45 34.22 4.07
CA VAL A 566 9.66 34.14 5.31
C VAL A 566 10.46 34.66 6.51
N SER A 567 9.77 35.17 7.53
CA SER A 567 10.40 35.68 8.76
C SER A 567 10.47 34.64 9.88
N ASN A 568 9.41 33.86 10.05
CA ASN A 568 9.28 32.79 11.05
C ASN A 568 8.33 31.68 10.56
N GLN A 569 8.35 30.52 11.23
CA GLN A 569 7.51 29.36 10.89
C GLN A 569 6.01 29.63 11.12
N SER A 570 5.65 30.56 11.99
CA SER A 570 4.26 30.92 12.26
C SER A 570 3.66 31.90 11.25
N SER A 571 4.46 32.41 10.31
CA SER A 571 3.99 33.36 9.30
C SER A 571 2.95 32.72 8.36
N GLU A 572 1.93 33.50 7.99
CA GLU A 572 0.90 33.05 7.03
C GLU A 572 1.50 32.59 5.71
N LYS A 573 2.59 33.24 5.28
CA LYS A 573 3.32 32.88 4.07
C LYS A 573 3.99 31.51 4.19
N TYR A 574 4.61 31.17 5.32
CA TYR A 574 5.18 29.84 5.52
C TYR A 574 4.09 28.76 5.50
N ARG A 575 2.98 28.98 6.23
CA ARG A 575 1.81 28.07 6.21
C ARG A 575 1.24 27.90 4.80
N PHE A 576 1.20 28.97 4.01
CA PHE A 576 0.77 28.88 2.61
C PHE A 576 1.72 28.00 1.79
N LEU A 577 3.04 28.19 1.92
CA LEU A 577 4.05 27.40 1.19
C LEU A 577 4.00 25.92 1.57
N GLU A 578 3.87 25.63 2.86
CA GLU A 578 3.72 24.28 3.41
C GLU A 578 2.46 23.58 2.88
N ASN A 579 1.28 24.20 3.07
CA ASN A 579 0.00 23.62 2.66
C ASN A 579 -0.15 23.45 1.15
N ASN A 580 0.57 24.23 0.36
CA ASN A 580 0.56 24.17 -1.11
C ASN A 580 1.81 23.49 -1.67
N GLY A 581 2.54 22.69 -0.87
CA GLY A 581 3.58 21.78 -1.39
C GLY A 581 4.81 22.45 -2.00
N PHE A 582 5.19 23.63 -1.53
CA PHE A 582 6.43 24.31 -1.97
C PHE A 582 7.69 23.77 -1.29
N LEU A 583 7.56 23.13 -0.13
CA LEU A 583 8.72 22.71 0.67
C LEU A 583 9.36 21.44 0.10
N SER A 584 10.69 21.37 0.14
CA SER A 584 11.45 20.17 -0.25
C SER A 584 11.49 19.08 0.85
N SER A 585 10.80 19.30 1.96
CA SER A 585 10.70 18.38 3.10
C SER A 585 9.32 17.71 3.24
N SER A 586 8.29 18.24 2.57
CA SER A 586 6.90 17.75 2.70
C SER A 586 6.02 17.96 1.44
N GLY A 587 6.54 18.69 0.46
CA GLY A 587 5.82 19.06 -0.76
C GLY A 587 5.90 18.01 -1.87
N SER A 588 5.00 18.13 -2.84
CA SER A 588 5.05 17.42 -4.13
C SER A 588 4.58 18.35 -5.25
N ILE A 589 4.99 18.08 -6.49
CA ILE A 589 4.63 18.92 -7.63
C ILE A 589 3.11 18.95 -7.86
N MET A 590 2.39 17.87 -7.52
CA MET A 590 0.93 17.84 -7.57
C MET A 590 0.31 18.76 -6.51
N LYS A 591 0.77 18.70 -5.25
CA LYS A 591 0.34 19.64 -4.18
C LYS A 591 0.60 21.08 -4.62
N LEU A 592 1.75 21.34 -5.25
CA LEU A 592 2.12 22.64 -5.81
C LEU A 592 1.19 23.10 -6.94
N ALA A 593 0.87 22.24 -7.90
CA ALA A 593 0.08 22.63 -9.06
C ALA A 593 -1.41 22.88 -8.76
N ARG A 594 -1.97 22.25 -7.71
CA ARG A 594 -3.41 22.35 -7.36
C ARG A 594 -3.91 23.78 -7.23
N LYS A 595 -3.11 24.67 -6.64
CA LYS A 595 -3.47 26.08 -6.46
C LYS A 595 -3.67 26.80 -7.80
N SER A 596 -3.03 26.34 -8.86
CA SER A 596 -3.09 26.96 -10.20
C SER A 596 -4.21 26.38 -11.07
N CYS A 597 -4.92 25.34 -10.59
CA CYS A 597 -6.06 24.77 -11.30
C CYS A 597 -7.36 25.52 -10.99
N ASN A 598 -8.17 25.75 -12.03
CA ASN A 598 -9.45 26.46 -11.91
C ASN A 598 -10.60 25.60 -11.40
N PHE A 599 -10.51 24.28 -11.37
CA PHE A 599 -11.64 23.44 -10.97
C PHE A 599 -11.53 22.98 -9.52
N THR A 600 -12.66 22.73 -8.88
CA THR A 600 -12.72 22.13 -7.54
C THR A 600 -13.83 21.09 -7.53
N VAL A 601 -13.46 19.83 -7.38
CA VAL A 601 -14.38 18.69 -7.39
C VAL A 601 -14.42 18.08 -6.00
N LYS A 602 -15.61 17.94 -5.41
CA LYS A 602 -15.81 17.37 -4.07
C LYS A 602 -14.88 17.98 -2.99
N GLY A 603 -14.69 19.30 -3.04
CA GLY A 603 -13.86 20.04 -2.07
C GLY A 603 -12.35 20.03 -2.33
N GLU A 604 -11.86 19.29 -3.34
CA GLU A 604 -10.44 19.30 -3.73
C GLU A 604 -10.21 20.07 -5.02
N LYS A 605 -9.14 20.88 -5.07
CA LYS A 605 -8.68 21.57 -6.28
C LYS A 605 -8.20 20.55 -7.33
N GLY A 606 -8.62 20.75 -8.57
CA GLY A 606 -8.41 19.82 -9.68
C GLY A 606 -9.64 18.97 -9.98
N ALA A 607 -9.49 18.08 -10.95
CA ALA A 607 -10.46 17.03 -11.25
C ALA A 607 -10.22 15.79 -10.39
N PHE A 608 -11.23 14.92 -10.26
CA PHE A 608 -11.15 13.71 -9.43
C PHE A 608 -11.80 12.52 -10.15
N LEU A 609 -11.03 11.46 -10.39
CA LEU A 609 -11.54 10.23 -11.01
C LEU A 609 -12.14 9.29 -9.96
N THR A 610 -13.35 8.79 -10.19
CA THR A 610 -14.14 8.08 -9.16
C THR A 610 -14.34 6.59 -9.41
N GLU A 611 -14.53 6.14 -10.66
CA GLU A 611 -14.87 4.74 -10.94
C GLU A 611 -13.67 3.82 -10.79
N HIS A 612 -13.70 2.92 -9.81
CA HIS A 612 -12.63 1.96 -9.55
C HIS A 612 -12.95 0.61 -10.20
N ARG A 613 -12.06 0.16 -11.11
CA ARG A 613 -12.27 -1.08 -11.89
C ARG A 613 -11.21 -2.18 -11.65
N ARG A 614 -10.28 -1.99 -10.71
CA ARG A 614 -9.13 -2.89 -10.55
C ARG A 614 -9.37 -4.01 -9.51
N CYS A 615 -9.64 -3.61 -8.28
CA CYS A 615 -9.83 -4.46 -7.12
C CYS A 615 -11.29 -4.87 -7.04
N VAL A 616 -11.56 -6.06 -6.48
CA VAL A 616 -12.92 -6.42 -6.08
C VAL A 616 -13.41 -5.46 -5.00
N ASP A 617 -14.72 -5.29 -4.91
CA ASP A 617 -15.32 -4.22 -4.10
C ASP A 617 -14.96 -4.36 -2.61
N SER A 618 -14.87 -5.59 -2.10
CA SER A 618 -14.43 -5.91 -0.74
C SER A 618 -12.99 -5.51 -0.41
N ILE A 619 -12.09 -5.51 -1.41
CA ILE A 619 -10.69 -5.07 -1.26
C ILE A 619 -10.60 -3.55 -1.25
N ILE A 620 -11.21 -2.90 -2.24
CA ILE A 620 -11.11 -1.44 -2.33
C ILE A 620 -11.88 -0.72 -1.22
N ALA A 621 -12.84 -1.40 -0.56
CA ALA A 621 -13.59 -0.86 0.57
C ALA A 621 -12.69 -0.22 1.64
N TYR A 622 -11.62 -0.89 2.06
CA TYR A 622 -10.67 -0.33 3.04
C TYR A 622 -10.13 1.04 2.59
N CYS A 623 -9.60 1.12 1.36
CA CYS A 623 -9.08 2.37 0.83
C CYS A 623 -10.20 3.42 0.69
N ASN A 624 -11.39 3.00 0.23
CA ASN A 624 -12.50 3.92 0.00
C ASN A 624 -13.01 4.51 1.31
N ASP A 625 -13.13 3.73 2.37
CA ASP A 625 -13.70 4.16 3.64
C ASP A 625 -12.70 5.04 4.42
N TYR A 626 -11.45 4.60 4.54
CA TYR A 626 -10.46 5.24 5.40
C TYR A 626 -9.59 6.29 4.71
N VAL A 627 -9.45 6.24 3.37
CA VAL A 627 -8.56 7.15 2.63
C VAL A 627 -9.33 8.10 1.71
N TYR A 628 -10.29 7.58 0.96
CA TYR A 628 -11.05 8.38 0.00
C TYR A 628 -12.42 8.83 0.50
N HIS A 629 -12.82 8.43 1.70
CA HIS A 629 -14.08 8.80 2.36
C HIS A 629 -15.33 8.59 1.48
N GLY A 630 -15.47 7.39 0.90
CA GLY A 630 -16.59 6.98 0.06
C GLY A 630 -16.64 7.64 -1.32
N ARG A 631 -15.58 8.37 -1.72
CA ARG A 631 -15.56 9.08 -3.01
C ARG A 631 -15.35 8.17 -4.21
N LEU A 632 -14.79 6.98 -4.04
CA LEU A 632 -14.65 5.98 -5.10
C LEU A 632 -15.96 5.23 -5.32
N LEU A 633 -16.20 4.87 -6.57
CA LEU A 633 -17.32 4.03 -7.00
C LEU A 633 -16.75 2.67 -7.45
N PRO A 634 -16.81 1.62 -6.62
CA PRO A 634 -16.42 0.27 -7.01
C PRO A 634 -17.31 -0.23 -8.17
N LYS A 635 -16.68 -0.77 -9.22
CA LYS A 635 -17.36 -1.24 -10.45
C LYS A 635 -17.02 -2.68 -10.81
N LYS A 636 -16.20 -3.37 -9.99
CA LYS A 636 -15.72 -4.72 -10.34
C LYS A 636 -16.64 -5.81 -9.80
N GLY A 637 -17.32 -5.57 -8.69
CA GLY A 637 -18.06 -6.61 -7.97
C GLY A 637 -17.13 -7.46 -7.09
N ASN A 638 -17.70 -8.49 -6.45
CA ASN A 638 -17.00 -9.36 -5.50
C ASN A 638 -16.72 -10.77 -6.02
N GLU A 639 -16.92 -11.02 -7.31
CA GLU A 639 -16.61 -12.32 -7.90
C GLU A 639 -15.09 -12.52 -8.05
N VAL A 640 -14.58 -13.61 -7.47
CA VAL A 640 -13.18 -14.01 -7.56
C VAL A 640 -13.05 -15.33 -8.33
N LYS A 641 -11.96 -15.46 -9.10
CA LYS A 641 -11.68 -16.69 -9.87
C LYS A 641 -11.31 -17.87 -8.97
N TYR A 642 -10.50 -17.63 -7.94
CA TYR A 642 -10.03 -18.67 -7.03
C TYR A 642 -10.86 -18.66 -5.74
N LYS A 643 -11.93 -19.47 -5.71
CA LYS A 643 -12.91 -19.49 -4.61
C LYS A 643 -12.37 -20.06 -3.29
N SER A 644 -11.27 -20.80 -3.32
CA SER A 644 -10.64 -21.38 -2.13
C SER A 644 -9.94 -20.34 -1.24
N LEU A 645 -9.73 -19.12 -1.74
CA LEU A 645 -9.22 -18.00 -0.96
C LEU A 645 -10.30 -16.92 -0.78
N PRO A 646 -10.39 -16.30 0.40
CA PRO A 646 -11.21 -15.11 0.58
C PRO A 646 -10.58 -13.92 -0.16
N SER A 647 -11.39 -12.90 -0.49
CA SER A 647 -10.89 -11.69 -1.15
C SER A 647 -9.95 -10.87 -0.25
N LYS A 648 -10.17 -10.94 1.05
CA LYS A 648 -9.34 -10.37 2.10
C LYS A 648 -9.16 -11.45 3.15
N GLY A 649 -7.93 -11.71 3.55
CA GLY A 649 -7.66 -12.79 4.50
C GLY A 649 -6.37 -12.61 5.25
N TYR A 650 -6.17 -13.45 6.25
CA TYR A 650 -4.97 -13.41 7.08
C TYR A 650 -4.53 -14.81 7.50
N VAL A 651 -3.24 -14.93 7.75
CA VAL A 651 -2.58 -16.11 8.32
C VAL A 651 -1.86 -15.66 9.57
N HIS A 652 -2.34 -16.12 10.74
CA HIS A 652 -1.69 -15.85 12.01
C HIS A 652 -0.41 -16.68 12.15
N ILE A 653 0.71 -15.99 12.39
CA ILE A 653 2.04 -16.56 12.60
C ILE A 653 2.54 -16.07 13.95
N ASN A 654 2.57 -16.95 14.94
CA ASN A 654 3.11 -16.62 16.25
C ASN A 654 4.64 -16.65 16.21
N SER A 655 5.23 -15.55 15.74
CA SER A 655 6.68 -15.36 15.67
C SER A 655 7.08 -13.92 15.98
N TYR A 656 8.38 -13.75 16.25
CA TYR A 656 8.96 -12.48 16.65
C TYR A 656 9.89 -11.91 15.58
N SER A 657 9.85 -10.59 15.44
CA SER A 657 10.67 -9.82 14.52
C SER A 657 12.08 -9.65 15.09
N SER A 658 13.06 -9.53 14.19
CA SER A 658 14.47 -9.42 14.54
C SER A 658 15.16 -8.30 13.75
N PRO A 659 16.17 -7.63 14.33
CA PRO A 659 16.93 -6.62 13.62
C PRO A 659 17.78 -7.24 12.51
N GLY A 660 17.73 -6.64 11.32
CA GLY A 660 18.61 -6.93 10.19
C GLY A 660 19.91 -6.14 10.25
N LYS A 661 20.82 -6.42 9.30
CA LYS A 661 22.19 -5.88 9.28
C LYS A 661 22.30 -4.35 9.18
N THR A 662 21.27 -3.68 8.69
CA THR A 662 21.26 -2.23 8.38
C THR A 662 20.23 -1.46 9.21
N GLY A 663 19.75 -2.01 10.33
CA GLY A 663 18.68 -1.42 11.15
C GLY A 663 17.26 -1.63 10.62
N SER A 664 17.08 -2.22 9.43
CA SER A 664 15.78 -2.73 8.95
C SER A 664 15.36 -3.99 9.72
N ARG A 665 14.08 -4.37 9.76
CA ARG A 665 13.60 -5.56 10.48
C ARG A 665 13.24 -6.72 9.55
N LEU A 666 13.31 -7.95 10.07
CA LEU A 666 12.87 -9.16 9.37
C LEU A 666 12.25 -10.16 10.35
N ASN A 667 11.33 -10.98 9.85
CA ASN A 667 10.70 -12.08 10.55
C ASN A 667 10.86 -13.35 9.70
N ARG A 668 11.76 -14.23 10.12
CA ARG A 668 12.15 -15.43 9.34
C ARG A 668 11.00 -16.42 9.21
N ALA A 669 10.25 -16.64 10.28
CA ALA A 669 9.11 -17.56 10.26
C ALA A 669 7.99 -17.05 9.33
N GLU A 670 7.72 -15.73 9.30
CA GLU A 670 6.82 -15.15 8.30
C GLU A 670 7.32 -15.39 6.87
N ALA A 671 8.61 -15.18 6.62
CA ALA A 671 9.20 -15.38 5.29
C ALA A 671 9.11 -16.85 4.84
N GLU A 672 9.44 -17.79 5.73
CA GLU A 672 9.35 -19.23 5.47
C GLU A 672 7.89 -19.66 5.26
N ALA A 673 6.94 -19.14 6.04
CA ALA A 673 5.52 -19.45 5.89
C ALA A 673 4.96 -18.97 4.54
N ILE A 674 5.32 -17.75 4.10
CA ILE A 674 4.93 -17.25 2.77
C ILE A 674 5.45 -18.17 1.68
N VAL A 675 6.70 -18.60 1.80
CA VAL A 675 7.33 -19.49 0.82
C VAL A 675 6.66 -20.87 0.79
N CYS A 676 6.37 -21.46 1.95
CA CYS A 676 5.65 -22.72 2.04
C CYS A 676 4.25 -22.62 1.41
N TRP A 677 3.52 -21.52 1.68
CA TRP A 677 2.21 -21.28 1.10
C TRP A 677 2.27 -21.18 -0.43
N LEU A 678 3.30 -20.51 -0.97
CA LEU A 678 3.51 -20.41 -2.41
C LEU A 678 3.73 -21.79 -3.05
N GLU A 679 4.53 -22.67 -2.43
CA GLU A 679 4.74 -24.03 -2.95
C GLU A 679 3.45 -24.87 -2.96
N LEU A 680 2.64 -24.76 -1.90
CA LEU A 680 1.40 -25.50 -1.76
C LEU A 680 0.33 -25.05 -2.77
N GLU A 681 0.18 -23.74 -2.98
CA GLU A 681 -0.93 -23.20 -3.78
C GLU A 681 -0.60 -23.03 -5.27
N LYS A 682 0.69 -23.08 -5.64
CA LYS A 682 1.15 -22.79 -7.00
C LYS A 682 0.38 -23.53 -8.09
N ASP A 683 0.30 -24.86 -8.00
CA ASP A 683 -0.31 -25.65 -9.08
C ASP A 683 -1.81 -25.34 -9.23
N ASN A 684 -2.49 -25.08 -8.11
CA ASN A 684 -3.90 -24.66 -8.11
C ASN A 684 -4.08 -23.27 -8.73
N LEU A 685 -3.18 -22.34 -8.40
CA LEU A 685 -3.18 -20.98 -8.92
C LEU A 685 -2.87 -20.95 -10.43
N GLU A 686 -1.80 -21.62 -10.88
CA GLU A 686 -1.44 -21.68 -12.30
C GLU A 686 -2.55 -22.34 -13.13
N LYS A 687 -3.20 -23.40 -12.60
CA LYS A 687 -4.35 -24.04 -13.23
C LYS A 687 -5.57 -23.11 -13.33
N THR A 688 -5.85 -22.34 -12.29
CA THR A 688 -7.02 -21.44 -12.22
C THR A 688 -6.85 -20.22 -13.11
N TYR A 689 -5.69 -19.57 -13.04
CA TYR A 689 -5.41 -18.32 -13.75
C TYR A 689 -4.85 -18.51 -15.16
N LYS A 690 -4.40 -19.73 -15.50
CA LYS A 690 -3.76 -20.09 -16.78
C LYS A 690 -2.56 -19.19 -17.09
N LYS A 691 -1.78 -18.89 -16.06
CA LYS A 691 -0.62 -17.99 -16.08
C LYS A 691 0.48 -18.56 -15.18
N PRO A 692 1.75 -18.19 -15.39
CA PRO A 692 2.82 -18.57 -14.47
C PRO A 692 2.69 -17.83 -13.13
N ILE A 693 3.17 -18.45 -12.05
CA ILE A 693 3.02 -17.94 -10.67
C ILE A 693 3.50 -16.49 -10.48
N HIS A 694 4.59 -16.09 -11.15
CA HIS A 694 5.15 -14.74 -11.04
C HIS A 694 4.26 -13.63 -11.65
N GLU A 695 3.24 -13.98 -12.44
CA GLU A 695 2.19 -13.06 -12.91
C GLU A 695 0.93 -13.07 -12.03
N ILE A 696 0.81 -14.05 -11.13
CA ILE A 696 -0.38 -14.29 -10.31
C ILE A 696 -0.23 -13.72 -8.91
N VAL A 697 0.96 -13.85 -8.32
CA VAL A 697 1.24 -13.45 -6.93
C VAL A 697 2.35 -12.41 -6.86
N ALA A 698 2.14 -11.42 -6.01
CA ALA A 698 3.19 -10.50 -5.56
C ALA A 698 3.31 -10.53 -4.03
N VAL A 699 4.53 -10.36 -3.52
CA VAL A 699 4.81 -10.33 -2.08
C VAL A 699 5.33 -8.96 -1.66
N VAL A 700 4.71 -8.39 -0.63
CA VAL A 700 4.92 -7.02 -0.21
C VAL A 700 5.24 -6.97 1.27
N THR A 701 6.18 -6.12 1.64
CA THR A 701 6.57 -5.92 3.04
C THR A 701 7.04 -4.49 3.26
N PRO A 702 6.85 -3.88 4.45
CA PRO A 702 7.40 -2.55 4.73
C PRO A 702 8.94 -2.53 4.78
N PHE A 703 9.60 -3.68 4.97
CA PHE A 703 11.04 -3.73 5.29
C PHE A 703 11.89 -4.37 4.19
N LYS A 704 12.99 -3.70 3.83
CA LYS A 704 13.97 -4.22 2.86
C LYS A 704 14.69 -5.49 3.34
N ALA A 705 14.93 -5.64 4.65
CA ALA A 705 15.52 -6.87 5.18
C ALA A 705 14.57 -8.08 5.03
N GLN A 706 13.26 -7.89 5.19
CA GLN A 706 12.28 -8.94 4.94
C GLN A 706 12.19 -9.32 3.46
N GLU A 707 12.27 -8.34 2.54
CA GLU A 707 12.37 -8.63 1.10
C GLU A 707 13.55 -9.57 0.80
N ALA A 708 14.72 -9.26 1.35
CA ALA A 708 15.92 -10.06 1.17
C ALA A 708 15.77 -11.47 1.77
N GLU A 709 15.16 -11.58 2.95
CA GLU A 709 14.89 -12.86 3.61
C GLU A 709 13.92 -13.73 2.80
N ILE A 710 12.80 -13.18 2.30
CA ILE A 710 11.85 -13.93 1.46
C ILE A 710 12.55 -14.43 0.19
N ARG A 711 13.36 -13.58 -0.46
CA ARG A 711 14.14 -13.99 -1.64
C ARG A 711 15.15 -15.10 -1.30
N HIS A 712 15.78 -15.02 -0.14
CA HIS A 712 16.70 -16.04 0.34
C HIS A 712 16.00 -17.38 0.58
N GLN A 713 14.80 -17.38 1.16
CA GLN A 713 14.00 -18.59 1.36
C GLN A 713 13.54 -19.19 0.02
N ILE A 714 13.15 -18.37 -0.97
CA ILE A 714 12.81 -18.84 -2.32
C ILE A 714 13.98 -19.56 -3.00
N GLN A 715 15.21 -19.10 -2.79
CA GLN A 715 16.39 -19.73 -3.37
C GLN A 715 16.59 -21.18 -2.90
N LYS A 716 16.07 -21.54 -1.72
CA LYS A 716 16.17 -22.90 -1.16
C LYS A 716 15.18 -23.88 -1.78
N ILE A 717 14.14 -23.40 -2.48
CA ILE A 717 13.13 -24.24 -3.11
C ILE A 717 13.65 -24.88 -4.40
N SER A 718 13.25 -26.12 -4.66
CA SER A 718 13.46 -26.79 -5.95
C SER A 718 12.65 -26.12 -7.08
N GLY A 719 13.31 -25.69 -8.16
CA GLY A 719 12.66 -25.02 -9.28
C GLY A 719 12.41 -23.52 -9.06
N ASN A 720 13.25 -22.88 -8.24
CA ASN A 720 13.20 -21.46 -7.88
C ASN A 720 13.17 -20.47 -9.07
N GLU A 721 13.66 -20.87 -10.26
CA GLU A 721 13.63 -20.05 -11.49
C GLU A 721 12.22 -19.56 -11.83
N LYS A 722 11.16 -20.31 -11.46
CA LYS A 722 9.77 -19.90 -11.69
C LYS A 722 9.34 -18.66 -10.89
N TYR A 723 10.05 -18.32 -9.82
CA TYR A 723 9.78 -17.18 -8.95
C TYR A 723 10.74 -16.01 -9.18
N LYS A 724 11.73 -16.15 -10.07
CA LYS A 724 12.79 -15.15 -10.30
C LYS A 724 12.24 -13.77 -10.66
N ASP A 725 11.24 -13.75 -11.55
CA ASP A 725 10.59 -12.53 -12.03
C ASP A 725 9.39 -12.11 -11.16
N MET A 726 9.15 -12.80 -10.04
CA MET A 726 8.07 -12.46 -9.12
C MET A 726 8.36 -11.14 -8.41
N ILE A 727 7.32 -10.32 -8.29
CA ILE A 727 7.44 -9.04 -7.58
C ILE A 727 7.48 -9.32 -6.08
N ILE A 728 8.66 -9.13 -5.50
CA ILE A 728 8.90 -9.26 -4.06
C ILE A 728 9.62 -8.00 -3.61
N GLY A 729 9.01 -7.24 -2.71
CA GLY A 729 9.72 -6.14 -2.07
C GLY A 729 8.85 -5.13 -1.34
N THR A 730 9.40 -3.94 -1.15
CA THR A 730 8.66 -2.85 -0.52
C THR A 730 7.50 -2.35 -1.36
N VAL A 731 6.59 -1.58 -0.76
CA VAL A 731 5.43 -0.99 -1.47
C VAL A 731 5.82 -0.21 -2.74
N HIS A 732 7.01 0.39 -2.76
CA HIS A 732 7.60 1.04 -3.95
C HIS A 732 7.78 0.09 -5.15
N SER A 733 8.07 -1.19 -4.91
CA SER A 733 8.24 -2.22 -5.94
C SER A 733 6.93 -2.57 -6.64
N LEU A 734 5.79 -2.38 -5.97
CA LEU A 734 4.45 -2.57 -6.55
C LEU A 734 3.90 -1.33 -7.25
N GLN A 735 4.62 -0.23 -7.26
CA GLN A 735 4.10 1.01 -7.79
C GLN A 735 3.82 0.89 -9.29
N GLY A 736 2.55 1.09 -9.65
CA GLY A 736 2.06 0.92 -11.02
C GLY A 736 1.94 -0.53 -11.50
N ALA A 737 2.38 -1.52 -10.71
CA ALA A 737 2.04 -2.92 -10.91
C ALA A 737 0.64 -3.24 -10.34
N GLN A 738 0.10 -4.38 -10.74
CA GLN A 738 -1.13 -4.96 -10.22
C GLN A 738 -1.05 -6.48 -10.36
N CYS A 739 -1.61 -7.21 -9.40
CA CYS A 739 -1.51 -8.66 -9.36
C CYS A 739 -2.85 -9.29 -8.92
N PRO A 740 -3.24 -10.46 -9.43
CA PRO A 740 -4.40 -11.21 -8.92
C PRO A 740 -4.39 -11.36 -7.39
N ILE A 741 -3.23 -11.70 -6.84
CA ILE A 741 -3.02 -11.98 -5.42
C ILE A 741 -1.85 -11.14 -4.90
N VAL A 742 -2.06 -10.46 -3.77
CA VAL A 742 -0.98 -9.79 -3.04
C VAL A 742 -0.88 -10.42 -1.65
N LEU A 743 0.31 -10.92 -1.33
CA LEU A 743 0.68 -11.38 0.01
C LEU A 743 1.40 -10.24 0.72
N PHE A 744 0.97 -9.88 1.92
CA PHE A 744 1.52 -8.78 2.69
C PHE A 744 2.13 -9.30 4.00
N SER A 745 3.45 -9.20 4.16
CA SER A 745 4.17 -9.55 5.39
C SER A 745 4.25 -8.33 6.30
N THR A 746 3.68 -8.41 7.50
CA THR A 746 3.71 -7.31 8.46
C THR A 746 5.07 -7.12 9.10
N VAL A 747 5.83 -8.21 9.28
CA VAL A 747 7.13 -8.29 9.96
C VAL A 747 7.07 -7.98 11.45
N ASN A 748 6.31 -6.97 11.84
CA ASN A 748 6.22 -6.48 13.21
C ASN A 748 5.62 -7.52 14.17
N SER A 749 6.03 -7.41 15.43
CA SER A 749 5.56 -8.25 16.55
C SER A 749 5.04 -7.36 17.70
N PRO A 750 4.25 -7.90 18.64
CA PRO A 750 3.63 -7.10 19.71
C PRO A 750 4.61 -6.31 20.59
N GLU A 751 5.88 -6.74 20.68
CA GLU A 751 6.93 -6.05 21.43
C GLU A 751 7.52 -4.84 20.69
N ASP A 752 7.21 -4.66 19.40
CA ASP A 752 7.72 -3.54 18.63
C ASP A 752 7.03 -2.24 19.02
N HIS A 753 7.78 -1.30 19.60
CA HIS A 753 7.25 -0.02 20.08
C HIS A 753 6.65 0.90 19.01
N SER A 754 6.93 0.65 17.72
CA SER A 754 6.30 1.41 16.62
C SER A 754 6.08 0.52 15.39
N LEU A 755 4.84 0.55 14.90
CA LEU A 755 4.47 -0.11 13.66
C LEU A 755 4.79 0.82 12.49
N PHE A 756 5.67 0.38 11.58
CA PHE A 756 6.06 1.19 10.42
C PHE A 756 4.83 1.54 9.54
N MET A 757 3.83 0.66 9.53
CA MET A 757 2.55 0.85 8.84
C MET A 757 1.70 2.01 9.37
N GLU A 758 1.98 2.50 10.57
CA GLU A 758 1.22 3.55 11.25
C GLU A 758 2.01 4.85 11.41
N ARG A 759 3.24 4.91 10.88
CA ARG A 759 4.11 6.07 11.04
C ARG A 759 3.38 7.36 10.61
N ASP A 760 3.39 8.34 11.50
CA ASP A 760 2.72 9.64 11.36
C ASP A 760 1.19 9.55 11.14
N GLY A 761 0.56 8.41 11.46
CA GLY A 761 -0.87 8.17 11.24
C GLY A 761 -1.28 8.09 9.76
N LYS A 762 -0.32 7.94 8.85
CA LYS A 762 -0.55 8.02 7.40
C LYS A 762 -0.99 6.69 6.79
N TYR A 763 -2.04 6.73 5.97
CA TYR A 763 -2.57 5.55 5.27
C TYR A 763 -1.83 5.23 3.97
N ASN A 764 -0.96 6.11 3.49
CA ASN A 764 -0.39 6.12 2.14
C ASN A 764 0.21 4.76 1.74
N MET A 765 0.95 4.11 2.65
CA MET A 765 1.57 2.82 2.39
C MET A 765 0.55 1.68 2.27
N LEU A 766 -0.38 1.57 3.22
CA LEU A 766 -1.43 0.54 3.18
C LEU A 766 -2.38 0.75 2.00
N ASN A 767 -2.71 2.01 1.70
CA ASN A 767 -3.50 2.37 0.52
C ASN A 767 -2.86 1.80 -0.76
N VAL A 768 -1.55 1.93 -0.90
CA VAL A 768 -0.85 1.36 -2.06
C VAL A 768 -0.69 -0.15 -1.95
N ALA A 769 -0.43 -0.75 -0.80
CA ALA A 769 -0.31 -2.21 -0.70
C ALA A 769 -1.62 -2.92 -1.06
N ILE A 770 -2.73 -2.48 -0.48
CA ILE A 770 -4.06 -3.10 -0.62
C ILE A 770 -4.62 -2.91 -2.03
N SER A 771 -4.54 -1.69 -2.58
CA SER A 771 -5.11 -1.35 -3.90
C SER A 771 -4.38 -1.97 -5.12
N ARG A 772 -3.40 -2.85 -4.88
CA ARG A 772 -2.66 -3.58 -5.92
C ARG A 772 -3.17 -5.00 -6.11
N ALA A 773 -3.91 -5.52 -5.12
CA ALA A 773 -4.59 -6.80 -5.19
C ALA A 773 -5.85 -6.69 -6.05
N GLN A 774 -5.93 -7.49 -7.11
CA GLN A 774 -7.11 -7.51 -7.97
C GLN A 774 -8.23 -8.39 -7.40
N HIS A 775 -7.90 -9.53 -6.79
CA HIS A 775 -8.88 -10.50 -6.27
C HIS A 775 -8.64 -10.90 -4.82
N HIS A 776 -7.39 -11.04 -4.38
CA HIS A 776 -7.06 -11.49 -3.03
C HIS A 776 -5.94 -10.66 -2.40
N PHE A 777 -6.19 -10.11 -1.21
CA PHE A 777 -5.17 -9.47 -0.36
C PHE A 777 -5.03 -10.28 0.93
N ILE A 778 -3.88 -10.94 1.11
CA ILE A 778 -3.65 -11.86 2.22
C ILE A 778 -2.53 -11.36 3.11
N VAL A 779 -2.81 -11.18 4.40
CA VAL A 779 -1.84 -10.73 5.40
C VAL A 779 -1.18 -11.94 6.08
N PHE A 780 0.15 -11.94 6.12
CA PHE A 780 0.96 -12.90 6.87
C PHE A 780 1.64 -12.15 8.00
N GLY A 781 1.42 -12.59 9.24
CA GLY A 781 1.98 -11.89 10.39
C GLY A 781 1.45 -12.34 11.73
N ASN A 782 1.97 -11.74 12.79
CA ASN A 782 1.43 -11.91 14.12
C ASN A 782 0.17 -11.05 14.28
N MET A 783 -1.01 -11.69 14.29
CA MET A 783 -2.29 -10.96 14.40
C MET A 783 -2.44 -10.20 15.74
N ASN A 784 -1.61 -10.47 16.75
CA ASN A 784 -1.67 -9.75 18.03
C ASN A 784 -1.18 -8.28 17.95
N ILE A 785 -0.63 -7.83 16.81
CA ILE A 785 -0.32 -6.42 16.57
C ILE A 785 -1.54 -5.60 16.09
N PHE A 786 -2.67 -6.27 15.83
CA PHE A 786 -3.87 -5.67 15.24
C PHE A 786 -4.89 -5.35 16.33
N HIS A 787 -5.08 -4.06 16.58
CA HIS A 787 -5.96 -3.52 17.62
C HIS A 787 -7.21 -2.87 17.00
N PRO A 788 -8.32 -3.62 16.76
CA PRO A 788 -9.51 -3.10 16.10
C PRO A 788 -10.26 -2.03 16.90
N GLU A 789 -9.91 -1.77 18.14
CA GLU A 789 -10.40 -0.66 18.95
C GLU A 789 -9.75 0.68 18.57
N GLU A 790 -8.54 0.64 18.01
CA GLU A 790 -7.79 1.84 17.66
C GLU A 790 -8.26 2.43 16.33
N ASN A 791 -8.22 3.76 16.21
CA ASN A 791 -8.51 4.48 14.96
C ASN A 791 -7.23 4.86 14.23
N THR A 792 -6.36 3.87 14.05
CA THR A 792 -5.07 3.97 13.35
C THR A 792 -5.14 3.20 12.03
N PRO A 793 -4.16 3.35 11.12
CA PRO A 793 -4.14 2.57 9.89
C PRO A 793 -4.16 1.04 10.12
N VAL A 794 -3.41 0.51 11.09
CA VAL A 794 -3.44 -0.95 11.37
C VAL A 794 -4.70 -1.35 12.13
N GLY A 795 -5.19 -0.52 13.07
CA GLY A 795 -6.46 -0.78 13.76
C GLY A 795 -7.67 -0.79 12.83
N ASN A 796 -7.73 0.12 11.85
CA ASN A 796 -8.78 0.09 10.82
C ASN A 796 -8.61 -1.06 9.83
N MET A 797 -7.37 -1.50 9.57
CA MET A 797 -7.13 -2.72 8.81
C MET A 797 -7.59 -3.96 9.59
N ALA A 798 -7.43 -3.98 10.92
CA ALA A 798 -7.94 -5.02 11.80
C ALA A 798 -9.47 -5.12 11.72
N LYS A 799 -10.19 -3.99 11.86
CA LYS A 799 -11.66 -3.95 11.71
C LYS A 799 -12.11 -4.55 10.38
N TRP A 800 -11.40 -4.23 9.30
CA TRP A 800 -11.73 -4.69 7.95
C TRP A 800 -11.31 -6.15 7.68
N LEU A 801 -10.22 -6.63 8.29
CA LEU A 801 -9.76 -8.03 8.17
C LEU A 801 -10.55 -9.01 9.04
N PHE A 802 -11.01 -8.56 10.22
CA PHE A 802 -11.64 -9.42 11.24
C PHE A 802 -13.17 -9.32 11.27
N ASP A 803 -13.79 -8.56 10.36
CA ASP A 803 -15.25 -8.43 10.23
C ASP A 803 -15.99 -9.75 9.91
N ASP A 804 -15.29 -10.75 9.37
CA ASP A 804 -15.83 -12.06 8.97
C ASP A 804 -14.82 -13.17 9.33
N PRO A 805 -15.21 -14.16 10.16
CA PRO A 805 -14.34 -15.29 10.53
C PRO A 805 -13.86 -16.14 9.33
N SER A 806 -14.52 -16.07 8.18
CA SER A 806 -14.09 -16.75 6.95
C SER A 806 -12.84 -16.14 6.31
N ASN A 807 -12.40 -14.97 6.78
CA ASN A 807 -11.14 -14.34 6.35
C ASN A 807 -9.90 -15.04 6.94
N GLU A 808 -10.04 -15.83 8.02
CA GLU A 808 -8.93 -16.61 8.59
C GLU A 808 -8.58 -17.78 7.64
N ILE A 809 -7.37 -17.76 7.09
CA ILE A 809 -6.84 -18.83 6.26
C ILE A 809 -6.16 -19.86 7.16
N SER A 810 -6.37 -21.15 6.88
CA SER A 810 -5.75 -22.23 7.64
C SER A 810 -4.23 -22.10 7.65
N ASN A 811 -3.66 -22.05 8.85
CA ASN A 811 -2.23 -21.96 9.10
C ASN A 811 -1.59 -23.35 9.37
N ASN A 812 -2.28 -24.45 9.05
CA ASN A 812 -1.80 -25.81 9.31
C ASN A 812 -0.42 -26.10 8.71
N PHE A 813 -0.14 -25.52 7.55
CA PHE A 813 1.13 -25.72 6.84
C PHE A 813 2.34 -25.23 7.65
N ILE A 814 2.14 -24.28 8.58
CA ILE A 814 3.17 -23.76 9.50
C ILE A 814 3.65 -24.87 10.45
N TYR A 815 2.71 -25.66 10.95
CA TYR A 815 2.97 -26.75 11.89
C TYR A 815 3.29 -28.07 11.16
N GLN A 816 3.13 -28.11 9.82
CA GLN A 816 3.35 -29.30 9.01
C GLN A 816 4.81 -29.64 8.72
N GLN A 817 5.70 -28.66 8.85
CA GLN A 817 7.13 -28.79 8.59
C GLN A 817 7.82 -29.69 9.62
N GLU A 818 8.97 -30.30 9.25
CA GLU A 818 9.81 -31.09 10.18
C GLU A 818 10.25 -30.27 11.40
N VAL A 819 10.53 -28.98 11.18
CA VAL A 819 10.71 -27.96 12.21
C VAL A 819 9.57 -26.95 12.08
N PRO A 820 8.63 -26.86 13.04
CA PRO A 820 7.52 -25.92 12.96
C PRO A 820 7.99 -24.48 12.80
N LEU A 821 7.30 -23.72 11.95
CA LEU A 821 7.61 -22.31 11.67
C LEU A 821 7.04 -21.38 12.76
N CYS A 822 7.32 -21.70 14.01
CA CYS A 822 6.93 -20.96 15.21
C CYS A 822 8.06 -21.00 16.24
N THR A 823 7.95 -20.21 17.31
CA THR A 823 9.00 -20.03 18.33
C THR A 823 9.43 -21.33 19.05
N TYR A 824 8.67 -22.40 18.95
CA TYR A 824 8.77 -23.56 19.83
C TYR A 824 9.47 -24.77 19.18
N HIS A 825 10.27 -25.51 19.97
CA HIS A 825 10.82 -26.80 19.58
C HIS A 825 9.86 -27.91 20.06
N PRO A 826 9.13 -28.59 19.16
CA PRO A 826 8.10 -29.54 19.57
C PRO A 826 8.70 -30.86 20.08
N THR A 827 8.10 -31.44 21.11
CA THR A 827 8.35 -32.84 21.51
C THR A 827 7.36 -33.82 20.88
N LEU A 828 6.15 -33.36 20.54
CA LEU A 828 5.13 -34.15 19.86
C LEU A 828 4.27 -33.24 18.97
N ARG A 829 3.65 -33.81 17.94
CA ARG A 829 2.75 -33.11 17.03
C ARG A 829 1.38 -33.79 16.99
N LEU A 830 0.32 -32.98 16.99
CA LEU A 830 -1.08 -33.37 16.92
C LEU A 830 -1.65 -32.91 15.57
N SER A 831 -2.35 -33.79 14.86
CA SER A 831 -2.77 -33.56 13.47
C SER A 831 -4.20 -34.00 13.15
N THR A 832 -4.86 -34.69 14.08
CA THR A 832 -6.25 -35.13 13.95
C THR A 832 -7.11 -34.56 15.07
N THR A 833 -8.39 -34.36 14.82
CA THR A 833 -9.35 -33.89 15.84
C THR A 833 -9.38 -34.84 17.03
N GLU A 834 -9.33 -36.16 16.79
CA GLU A 834 -9.28 -37.18 17.84
C GLU A 834 -8.02 -37.06 18.72
N GLU A 835 -6.84 -36.79 18.15
CA GLU A 835 -5.61 -36.55 18.93
C GLU A 835 -5.73 -35.30 19.82
N HIS A 836 -6.31 -34.21 19.32
CA HIS A 836 -6.51 -32.99 20.10
C HIS A 836 -7.49 -33.21 21.26
N ILE A 837 -8.61 -33.90 21.02
CA ILE A 837 -9.57 -34.25 22.08
C ILE A 837 -8.89 -35.13 23.13
N GLN A 838 -8.17 -36.16 22.71
CA GLN A 838 -7.45 -37.04 23.65
C GLN A 838 -6.48 -36.26 24.53
N VAL A 839 -5.74 -35.31 23.96
CA VAL A 839 -4.82 -34.46 24.72
C VAL A 839 -5.57 -33.52 25.66
N LEU A 840 -6.70 -32.94 25.24
CA LEU A 840 -7.54 -32.11 26.10
C LEU A 840 -8.06 -32.91 27.31
N HIS A 841 -8.55 -34.13 27.09
CA HIS A 841 -8.96 -35.04 28.17
C HIS A 841 -7.80 -35.35 29.12
N GLN A 842 -6.64 -35.70 28.57
CA GLN A 842 -5.44 -35.94 29.37
C GLN A 842 -5.00 -34.70 30.15
N ALA A 843 -5.19 -33.50 29.61
CA ALA A 843 -4.87 -32.25 30.29
C ALA A 843 -5.75 -32.08 31.54
N PHE A 844 -7.06 -32.35 31.41
CA PHE A 844 -7.95 -32.39 32.56
C PHE A 844 -7.52 -33.47 33.56
N GLU A 845 -7.15 -34.68 33.15
CA GLU A 845 -6.77 -35.75 34.07
C GLU A 845 -5.41 -35.52 34.76
N LYS A 846 -4.42 -35.00 34.04
CA LYS A 846 -3.02 -34.94 34.52
C LYS A 846 -2.66 -33.67 35.28
N ALA A 847 -3.35 -32.56 35.05
CA ALA A 847 -3.07 -31.30 35.75
C ALA A 847 -3.14 -31.48 37.28
N ARG A 848 -2.19 -30.88 38.00
CA ARG A 848 -2.10 -30.99 39.47
C ARG A 848 -2.30 -29.67 40.19
N HIS A 849 -1.96 -28.57 39.55
CA HIS A 849 -1.98 -27.23 40.13
C HIS A 849 -2.78 -26.26 39.25
N ARG A 850 -2.56 -26.26 37.94
CA ARG A 850 -3.22 -25.35 36.99
C ARG A 850 -3.46 -25.99 35.64
N LEU A 851 -4.61 -25.68 35.04
CA LEU A 851 -4.92 -25.93 33.65
C LEU A 851 -5.37 -24.62 32.99
N LEU A 852 -4.60 -24.14 32.02
CA LEU A 852 -4.88 -22.91 31.28
C LEU A 852 -5.38 -23.26 29.87
N ILE A 853 -6.56 -22.77 29.49
CA ILE A 853 -7.13 -22.97 28.16
C ILE A 853 -7.35 -21.60 27.51
N VAL A 854 -6.70 -21.35 26.38
CA VAL A 854 -6.92 -20.14 25.57
C VAL A 854 -7.71 -20.55 24.34
N SER A 855 -8.98 -20.15 24.28
CA SER A 855 -9.90 -20.45 23.18
C SER A 855 -10.67 -19.17 22.84
N PRO A 856 -10.31 -18.47 21.74
CA PRO A 856 -10.93 -17.20 21.37
C PRO A 856 -12.45 -17.30 21.29
N PHE A 857 -12.95 -18.35 20.65
CA PHE A 857 -14.38 -18.66 20.49
C PHE A 857 -14.84 -19.76 21.46
N ILE A 858 -16.09 -19.68 21.93
CA ILE A 858 -16.73 -20.69 22.79
C ILE A 858 -18.03 -21.23 22.16
N SER A 859 -18.26 -22.54 22.27
CA SER A 859 -19.52 -23.18 21.88
C SER A 859 -19.90 -24.34 22.79
N ILE A 860 -21.13 -24.30 23.34
CA ILE A 860 -21.69 -25.38 24.16
C ILE A 860 -21.61 -26.76 23.47
N HIS A 861 -21.82 -26.81 22.16
CA HIS A 861 -21.79 -28.05 21.39
C HIS A 861 -20.42 -28.74 21.42
N ALA A 862 -19.31 -27.98 21.44
CA ALA A 862 -17.97 -28.56 21.53
C ALA A 862 -17.73 -29.13 22.94
N ILE A 863 -18.15 -28.40 23.97
CA ILE A 863 -18.02 -28.79 25.38
C ILE A 863 -18.81 -30.07 25.68
N GLU A 864 -20.03 -30.19 25.16
CA GLU A 864 -20.90 -31.36 25.36
C GLU A 864 -20.43 -32.57 24.57
N ASN A 865 -20.07 -32.39 23.29
CA ASN A 865 -19.59 -33.49 22.45
C ASN A 865 -18.32 -34.15 23.00
N ASP A 866 -17.41 -33.34 23.54
CA ASP A 866 -16.18 -33.82 24.17
C ASP A 866 -16.40 -34.25 25.63
N GLN A 867 -17.63 -34.21 26.16
CA GLN A 867 -17.93 -34.57 27.56
C GLN A 867 -17.02 -33.87 28.58
N LEU A 868 -16.73 -32.58 28.40
CA LEU A 868 -15.79 -31.85 29.26
C LEU A 868 -16.38 -31.48 30.63
N VAL A 869 -17.71 -31.40 30.76
CA VAL A 869 -18.38 -30.95 32.00
C VAL A 869 -18.01 -31.82 33.21
N PRO A 870 -18.10 -33.16 33.17
CA PRO A 870 -17.63 -34.02 34.26
C PRO A 870 -16.14 -33.87 34.55
N LEU A 871 -15.32 -33.68 33.51
CA LEU A 871 -13.87 -33.55 33.63
C LEU A 871 -13.48 -32.25 34.33
N ILE A 872 -14.09 -31.12 33.95
CA ILE A 872 -13.90 -29.82 34.60
C ILE A 872 -14.25 -29.94 36.08
N ARG A 873 -15.45 -30.46 36.39
CA ARG A 873 -15.93 -30.60 37.77
C ARG A 873 -14.99 -31.46 38.62
N HIS A 874 -14.56 -32.62 38.09
CA HIS A 874 -13.64 -33.50 38.78
C HIS A 874 -12.26 -32.86 38.98
N THR A 875 -11.75 -32.14 37.97
CA THR A 875 -10.45 -31.47 38.05
C THR A 875 -10.45 -30.32 39.06
N VAL A 876 -11.51 -29.51 39.10
CA VAL A 876 -11.70 -28.48 40.12
C VAL A 876 -11.83 -29.10 41.52
N GLN A 877 -12.56 -30.22 41.68
CA GLN A 877 -12.66 -30.95 42.95
C GLN A 877 -11.31 -31.49 43.46
N ARG A 878 -10.36 -31.77 42.56
CA ARG A 878 -8.98 -32.13 42.94
C ARG A 878 -8.13 -30.93 43.38
N GLY A 879 -8.69 -29.71 43.37
CA GLY A 879 -7.99 -28.49 43.77
C GLY A 879 -7.12 -27.89 42.67
N VAL A 880 -7.33 -28.26 41.41
CA VAL A 880 -6.63 -27.69 40.25
C VAL A 880 -7.32 -26.40 39.81
N ASP A 881 -6.54 -25.33 39.59
CA ASP A 881 -7.02 -24.06 39.03
C ASP A 881 -7.26 -24.21 37.52
N VAL A 882 -8.52 -24.35 37.11
CA VAL A 882 -8.92 -24.39 35.69
C VAL A 882 -9.28 -22.98 35.24
N THR A 883 -8.43 -22.35 34.44
CA THR A 883 -8.66 -21.00 33.91
C THR A 883 -8.84 -21.02 32.40
N VAL A 884 -9.91 -20.39 31.91
CA VAL A 884 -10.25 -20.26 30.50
C VAL A 884 -10.16 -18.79 30.08
N TYR A 885 -9.31 -18.49 29.10
CA TYR A 885 -9.21 -17.19 28.42
C TYR A 885 -9.97 -17.24 27.10
N THR A 886 -10.78 -16.22 26.85
CA THR A 886 -11.69 -16.15 25.69
C THR A 886 -11.97 -14.70 25.30
N ASP A 887 -12.38 -14.46 24.04
CA ASP A 887 -12.75 -13.13 23.55
C ASP A 887 -14.23 -13.10 23.19
N SER A 888 -15.04 -12.48 24.05
CA SER A 888 -16.48 -12.40 23.79
C SER A 888 -16.80 -11.62 22.53
N SER A 889 -15.95 -10.65 22.10
CA SER A 889 -16.21 -9.83 20.90
C SER A 889 -16.25 -10.64 19.60
N LEU A 890 -15.62 -11.82 19.59
CA LEU A 890 -15.60 -12.72 18.44
C LEU A 890 -16.86 -13.62 18.37
N ASP A 891 -17.65 -13.68 19.43
CA ASP A 891 -18.85 -14.53 19.57
C ASP A 891 -20.17 -13.73 19.39
N TYR A 892 -20.13 -12.49 18.90
CA TYR A 892 -21.31 -11.66 18.67
C TYR A 892 -21.98 -11.93 17.32
N ASP A 893 -23.31 -11.89 17.29
CA ASP A 893 -24.07 -11.81 16.06
C ASP A 893 -23.93 -10.41 15.45
N THR A 894 -23.40 -10.35 14.22
CA THR A 894 -23.06 -9.10 13.52
C THR A 894 -24.26 -8.22 13.18
N LYS A 895 -25.50 -8.73 13.25
CA LYS A 895 -26.72 -7.97 12.97
C LYS A 895 -27.39 -7.44 14.23
N THR A 896 -27.34 -8.22 15.31
CA THR A 896 -28.06 -7.91 16.57
C THR A 896 -27.16 -7.34 17.65
N ASN A 897 -25.84 -7.47 17.49
CA ASN A 897 -24.84 -7.09 18.49
C ASN A 897 -25.13 -7.71 19.87
N GLN A 898 -25.60 -8.96 19.86
CA GLN A 898 -25.79 -9.81 21.03
C GLN A 898 -24.89 -11.04 20.92
N LEU A 899 -24.51 -11.61 22.07
CA LEU A 899 -23.72 -12.84 22.12
C LEU A 899 -24.53 -13.99 21.51
N LEU A 900 -23.89 -14.86 20.71
CA LEU A 900 -24.54 -16.05 20.17
C LEU A 900 -24.99 -16.97 21.31
N SER A 901 -26.21 -17.52 21.26
CA SER A 901 -26.76 -18.35 22.35
C SER A 901 -25.86 -19.53 22.74
N ARG A 902 -25.26 -20.20 21.74
CA ARG A 902 -24.30 -21.29 21.94
C ARG A 902 -23.03 -20.88 22.70
N ALA A 903 -22.61 -19.62 22.55
CA ALA A 903 -21.44 -19.08 23.24
C ALA A 903 -21.81 -18.67 24.66
N GLU A 904 -23.00 -18.07 24.85
CA GLU A 904 -23.54 -17.73 26.17
C GLU A 904 -23.72 -18.99 27.05
N GLU A 905 -24.40 -20.01 26.53
CA GLU A 905 -24.59 -21.31 27.21
C GLU A 905 -23.25 -21.98 27.53
N GLY A 906 -22.30 -21.94 26.59
CA GLY A 906 -20.96 -22.48 26.78
C GLY A 906 -20.16 -21.77 27.88
N ARG A 907 -20.31 -20.45 28.02
CA ARG A 907 -19.66 -19.69 29.10
C ARG A 907 -20.28 -20.01 30.46
N ASN A 908 -21.60 -20.05 30.52
CA ASN A 908 -22.35 -20.36 31.74
C ASN A 908 -21.97 -21.76 32.28
N ILE A 909 -21.93 -22.78 31.41
CA ILE A 909 -21.63 -24.14 31.86
C ILE A 909 -20.20 -24.29 32.40
N LEU A 910 -19.23 -23.54 31.87
CA LEU A 910 -17.85 -23.53 32.38
C LEU A 910 -17.81 -22.94 33.80
N ILE A 911 -18.48 -21.80 34.01
CA ILE A 911 -18.55 -21.11 35.31
C ILE A 911 -19.28 -21.95 36.35
N GLU A 912 -20.44 -22.52 35.99
CA GLU A 912 -21.26 -23.36 36.88
C GLU A 912 -20.51 -24.59 37.39
N ASN A 913 -19.55 -25.10 36.61
CA ASN A 913 -18.74 -26.27 36.97
C ASN A 913 -17.38 -25.90 37.58
N GLY A 914 -17.18 -24.61 37.93
CA GLY A 914 -16.08 -24.15 38.76
C GLY A 914 -14.81 -23.70 38.00
N ALA A 915 -14.85 -23.62 36.67
CA ALA A 915 -13.76 -23.01 35.91
C ALA A 915 -13.78 -21.48 36.06
N THR A 916 -12.60 -20.87 36.17
CA THR A 916 -12.43 -19.42 36.13
C THR A 916 -12.47 -18.96 34.68
N LEU A 917 -13.43 -18.10 34.32
CA LEU A 917 -13.52 -17.54 32.98
C LEU A 917 -13.00 -16.10 32.99
N ILE A 918 -12.05 -15.80 32.09
CA ILE A 918 -11.46 -14.47 31.92
C ILE A 918 -11.69 -14.02 30.47
N GLU A 919 -12.43 -12.92 30.30
CA GLU A 919 -12.67 -12.34 28.99
C GLU A 919 -11.66 -11.25 28.68
N VAL A 920 -10.97 -11.42 27.56
CA VAL A 920 -9.88 -10.57 27.12
C VAL A 920 -10.10 -10.24 25.64
N LYS A 921 -9.92 -8.97 25.27
CA LYS A 921 -10.06 -8.55 23.87
C LYS A 921 -8.81 -8.87 23.03
N GLY A 922 -9.05 -9.19 21.76
CA GLY A 922 -8.04 -9.37 20.71
C GLY A 922 -7.22 -10.65 20.81
N ILE A 923 -7.67 -11.67 21.54
CA ILE A 923 -6.90 -12.93 21.66
C ILE A 923 -7.14 -13.82 20.44
N HIS A 924 -6.05 -14.22 19.77
CA HIS A 924 -6.10 -15.16 18.64
C HIS A 924 -5.33 -16.47 18.91
N ASN A 925 -4.63 -16.54 20.05
CA ASN A 925 -3.87 -17.72 20.48
C ASN A 925 -4.83 -18.88 20.80
N LYS A 926 -4.44 -20.09 20.40
CA LYS A 926 -5.22 -21.33 20.61
C LYS A 926 -4.37 -22.31 21.41
N SER A 927 -4.11 -21.96 22.67
CA SER A 927 -3.11 -22.60 23.51
C SER A 927 -3.73 -23.37 24.68
N LEU A 928 -3.07 -24.44 25.11
CA LEU A 928 -3.45 -25.26 26.26
C LEU A 928 -2.18 -25.49 27.09
N ALA A 929 -2.16 -25.04 28.35
CA ALA A 929 -1.03 -25.24 29.25
C ALA A 929 -1.41 -26.08 30.48
N ILE A 930 -0.57 -27.07 30.79
CA ILE A 930 -0.74 -28.01 31.90
C ILE A 930 0.37 -27.74 32.93
N ASP A 931 -0.04 -27.24 34.09
CA ASP A 931 0.83 -26.67 35.12
C ASP A 931 1.91 -25.76 34.48
N ASN A 932 3.19 -25.96 34.80
CA ASN A 932 4.32 -25.21 34.24
C ASN A 932 5.26 -26.08 33.38
N HIS A 933 4.81 -27.24 32.90
CA HIS A 933 5.71 -28.23 32.26
C HIS A 933 5.26 -28.68 30.87
N THR A 934 4.04 -28.37 30.45
CA THR A 934 3.55 -28.71 29.11
C THR A 934 2.73 -27.57 28.53
N LEU A 935 3.16 -27.07 27.38
CA LEU A 935 2.41 -26.11 26.56
C LEU A 935 2.04 -26.78 25.25
N ILE A 936 0.79 -26.65 24.84
CA ILE A 936 0.31 -27.10 23.55
C ILE A 936 -0.18 -25.86 22.82
N GLU A 937 0.29 -25.68 21.60
CA GLU A 937 -0.03 -24.50 20.80
C GLU A 937 -0.26 -24.87 19.35
N GLY A 938 -1.27 -24.29 18.72
CA GLY A 938 -1.61 -24.63 17.35
C GLY A 938 -2.79 -23.89 16.77
N SER A 939 -3.44 -24.53 15.81
CA SER A 939 -4.60 -23.99 15.11
C SER A 939 -5.95 -24.46 15.67
N PHE A 940 -5.95 -25.32 16.69
CA PHE A 940 -7.14 -25.99 17.21
C PHE A 940 -7.93 -25.13 18.21
N ASN A 941 -9.17 -24.75 17.87
CA ASN A 941 -10.04 -24.05 18.81
C ASN A 941 -10.62 -25.02 19.85
N TRP A 942 -9.96 -25.11 21.01
CA TRP A 942 -10.23 -26.10 22.06
C TRP A 942 -11.70 -26.22 22.45
N LEU A 943 -12.41 -25.09 22.63
CA LEU A 943 -13.77 -25.05 23.17
C LEU A 943 -14.85 -24.68 22.13
N SER A 944 -14.53 -24.72 20.83
CA SER A 944 -15.50 -24.34 19.78
C SER A 944 -15.35 -25.03 18.42
N ALA A 945 -14.24 -25.74 18.16
CA ALA A 945 -14.06 -26.43 16.88
C ALA A 945 -15.12 -27.53 16.65
N ASN A 946 -15.55 -27.72 15.39
CA ASN A 946 -16.60 -28.67 15.04
C ASN A 946 -16.08 -30.12 15.05
N ARG A 947 -16.82 -31.04 15.68
CA ARG A 947 -16.46 -32.46 15.85
C ARG A 947 -17.05 -33.40 14.79
N HIS A 948 -17.91 -32.91 13.90
CA HIS A 948 -18.46 -33.71 12.81
C HIS A 948 -17.47 -33.80 11.63
N LYS A 949 -17.10 -35.01 11.20
CA LYS A 949 -16.09 -35.26 10.14
C LYS A 949 -16.31 -34.51 8.82
N GLU A 950 -17.55 -34.23 8.44
CA GLU A 950 -17.87 -33.46 7.22
C GLU A 950 -17.57 -31.95 7.35
N TYR A 951 -17.46 -31.44 8.58
CA TYR A 951 -17.30 -30.02 8.89
C TYR A 951 -16.11 -29.73 9.81
N SER A 952 -15.35 -30.75 10.22
CA SER A 952 -14.12 -30.60 10.99
C SER A 952 -13.02 -30.07 10.08
N ARG A 953 -12.45 -28.93 10.44
CA ARG A 953 -11.25 -28.41 9.77
C ARG A 953 -10.09 -29.35 10.11
N HIS A 954 -9.21 -29.62 9.15
CA HIS A 954 -7.89 -30.12 9.50
C HIS A 954 -7.23 -29.06 10.40
N GLU A 955 -6.75 -29.43 11.58
CA GLU A 955 -6.11 -28.53 12.55
C GLU A 955 -4.85 -29.23 13.07
N CYS A 956 -3.80 -28.46 13.38
CA CYS A 956 -2.50 -28.98 13.78
C CYS A 956 -1.99 -28.20 14.98
N SER A 957 -1.51 -28.91 16.00
CA SER A 957 -0.90 -28.32 17.18
C SER A 957 0.42 -29.03 17.51
N ILE A 958 1.28 -28.33 18.23
CA ILE A 958 2.54 -28.85 18.73
C ILE A 958 2.49 -28.93 20.25
N VAL A 959 3.11 -29.96 20.80
CA VAL A 959 3.30 -30.13 22.24
C VAL A 959 4.74 -29.79 22.56
N VAL A 960 4.94 -28.96 23.58
CA VAL A 960 6.23 -28.54 24.10
C VAL A 960 6.32 -29.04 25.54
N SER A 961 7.17 -30.04 25.77
CA SER A 961 7.36 -30.65 27.10
C SER A 961 8.83 -30.67 27.50
N SER A 962 9.27 -29.73 28.36
CA SER A 962 10.60 -29.69 29.00
C SER A 962 10.73 -28.44 29.89
N VAL A 963 11.93 -28.18 30.44
CA VAL A 963 12.27 -26.94 31.20
C VAL A 963 11.97 -25.66 30.40
N GLN A 964 11.97 -25.72 29.06
CA GLN A 964 11.63 -24.59 28.19
C GLN A 964 10.13 -24.24 28.22
N ALA A 965 9.25 -25.20 28.54
CA ALA A 965 7.80 -24.96 28.59
C ALA A 965 7.43 -23.96 29.69
N ASP A 966 8.15 -23.94 30.81
CA ASP A 966 7.91 -23.00 31.91
C ASP A 966 8.11 -21.55 31.45
N GLU A 967 9.18 -21.26 30.71
CA GLU A 967 9.43 -19.93 30.15
C GLU A 967 8.31 -19.50 29.19
N TYR A 968 7.89 -20.39 28.30
CA TYR A 968 6.83 -20.12 27.33
C TYR A 968 5.46 -19.92 27.98
N ILE A 969 5.12 -20.72 28.99
CA ILE A 969 3.87 -20.57 29.75
C ILE A 969 3.88 -19.24 30.51
N ASN A 970 5.00 -18.87 31.13
CA ASN A 970 5.13 -17.58 31.81
C ASN A 970 5.00 -16.40 30.85
N ASN A 971 5.54 -16.49 29.62
CA ASN A 971 5.37 -15.46 28.60
C ASN A 971 3.92 -15.37 28.11
N LEU A 972 3.26 -16.50 27.87
CA LEU A 972 1.83 -16.54 27.52
C LEU A 972 0.98 -15.90 28.63
N ILE A 973 1.25 -16.21 29.91
CA ILE A 973 0.54 -15.61 31.04
C ILE A 973 0.75 -14.10 31.07
N LYS A 974 2.00 -13.62 30.94
CA LYS A 974 2.29 -12.18 30.87
C LYS A 974 1.56 -11.49 29.73
N GLU A 975 1.51 -12.13 28.56
CA GLU A 975 0.78 -11.63 27.39
C GLU A 975 -0.73 -11.56 27.64
N LEU A 976 -1.31 -12.57 28.29
CA LEU A 976 -2.74 -12.58 28.61
C LEU A 976 -3.08 -11.58 29.72
N GLU A 977 -2.19 -11.38 30.68
CA GLU A 977 -2.37 -10.45 31.80
C GLU A 977 -2.18 -8.98 31.41
N SER A 978 -1.38 -8.68 30.38
CA SER A 978 -1.16 -7.31 29.90
C SER A 978 -2.35 -6.74 29.11
N ARG A 979 -3.28 -7.60 28.68
CA ARG A 979 -4.44 -7.22 27.87
C ARG A 979 -5.61 -6.70 28.73
N GLU A 980 -6.47 -5.89 28.11
CA GLU A 980 -7.66 -5.34 28.77
C GLU A 980 -8.64 -6.48 29.15
N LYS A 981 -8.84 -6.67 30.46
CA LYS A 981 -9.81 -7.64 31.00
C LYS A 981 -11.19 -6.99 31.06
N THR A 982 -12.15 -7.55 30.33
CA THR A 982 -13.53 -7.04 30.27
C THR A 982 -14.44 -7.71 31.29
N PHE A 983 -14.15 -8.95 31.65
CA PHE A 983 -14.91 -9.72 32.63
C PHE A 983 -14.05 -10.80 33.27
N GLN A 984 -14.20 -11.02 34.58
CA GLN A 984 -13.58 -12.13 35.30
C GLN A 984 -14.62 -12.73 36.27
N SER A 985 -15.01 -13.97 36.03
CA SER A 985 -15.88 -14.72 36.94
C SER A 985 -15.05 -15.52 37.94
N LEU A 986 -15.16 -15.21 39.24
CA LEU A 986 -14.58 -15.99 40.33
C LEU A 986 -15.57 -17.09 40.75
N SER A 987 -15.13 -18.34 40.82
CA SER A 987 -15.94 -19.46 41.33
C SER A 987 -16.47 -19.16 42.75
N LYS A 988 -17.71 -19.59 43.04
CA LYS A 988 -18.44 -19.27 44.30
C LYS A 988 -17.54 -19.49 45.55
N PRO A 989 -17.46 -18.52 46.48
CA PRO A 989 -16.73 -18.72 47.71
C PRO A 989 -17.50 -19.70 48.62
N THR A 990 -16.85 -20.77 49.04
CA THR A 990 -17.31 -21.58 50.17
C THR A 990 -17.33 -20.68 51.41
N ILE A 991 -18.52 -20.35 51.93
CA ILE A 991 -18.64 -19.57 53.17
C ILE A 991 -18.17 -20.48 54.32
N ASN A 992 -16.95 -20.25 54.82
CA ASN A 992 -16.50 -20.82 56.09
C ASN A 992 -17.31 -20.17 57.22
N LEU A 993 -18.42 -20.79 57.62
CA LEU A 993 -19.15 -20.42 58.83
C LEU A 993 -18.43 -21.05 60.03
N ASP A 994 -18.05 -20.23 60.99
CA ASP A 994 -17.45 -20.66 62.26
C ASP A 994 -18.56 -21.08 63.22
N ILE A 995 -18.39 -22.26 63.83
CA ILE A 995 -19.37 -22.93 64.69
C ILE A 995 -19.69 -22.18 65.99
N ASP A 996 -18.79 -21.28 66.42
CA ASP A 996 -18.95 -20.50 67.64
C ASP A 996 -19.21 -19.00 67.40
N GLN A 997 -19.16 -18.56 66.13
CA GLN A 997 -19.45 -17.18 65.77
C GLN A 997 -20.98 -16.91 65.76
N LYS A 998 -21.38 -15.74 66.28
CA LYS A 998 -22.78 -15.28 66.19
C LYS A 998 -22.99 -14.45 64.92
N TYR A 999 -24.15 -14.60 64.30
CA TYR A 999 -24.56 -13.96 63.05
C TYR A 999 -25.82 -13.09 63.27
N PRO A 1000 -25.68 -11.86 63.80
CA PRO A 1000 -26.82 -10.99 64.07
C PRO A 1000 -27.68 -10.74 62.83
N GLY A 1001 -29.00 -10.94 62.97
CA GLY A 1001 -29.97 -10.69 61.90
C GLY A 1001 -29.98 -11.72 60.76
N PHE A 1002 -29.38 -12.89 60.95
CA PHE A 1002 -29.38 -13.99 59.98
C PHE A 1002 -30.77 -14.34 59.46
N PHE A 1003 -31.77 -14.46 60.35
CA PHE A 1003 -33.15 -14.81 59.98
C PHE A 1003 -33.96 -13.63 59.43
N THR A 1004 -33.39 -12.42 59.44
CA THR A 1004 -34.03 -11.20 58.93
C THR A 1004 -33.41 -10.69 57.63
N LYS A 1005 -32.39 -11.37 57.09
CA LYS A 1005 -31.84 -11.12 55.74
C LYS A 1005 -32.83 -11.56 54.66
N GLU A 1006 -32.56 -11.18 53.41
CA GLU A 1006 -33.30 -11.65 52.24
C GLU A 1006 -33.40 -13.19 52.26
N SER A 1007 -34.63 -13.70 52.11
CA SER A 1007 -34.93 -15.12 52.35
C SER A 1007 -34.38 -16.00 51.24
N PHE A 1008 -33.70 -17.09 51.61
CA PHE A 1008 -33.27 -18.14 50.69
C PHE A 1008 -33.54 -19.53 51.29
N ASN A 1009 -33.88 -20.49 50.41
CA ASN A 1009 -34.13 -21.86 50.79
C ASN A 1009 -33.75 -22.83 49.67
N ASP A 1010 -32.57 -23.43 49.81
CA ASP A 1010 -32.02 -24.48 48.97
C ASP A 1010 -32.10 -25.86 49.68
N CYS A 1011 -32.85 -25.98 50.77
CA CYS A 1011 -33.08 -27.28 51.44
C CYS A 1011 -34.10 -28.12 50.65
N THR A 1012 -33.68 -29.32 50.25
CA THR A 1012 -34.58 -30.34 49.69
C THR A 1012 -35.29 -31.13 50.79
N GLU A 1013 -36.37 -31.86 50.46
CA GLU A 1013 -37.04 -32.74 51.42
C GLU A 1013 -36.11 -33.86 51.95
N GLU A 1014 -35.20 -34.36 51.11
CA GLU A 1014 -34.18 -35.34 51.52
C GLU A 1014 -33.20 -34.74 52.53
N ASP A 1015 -32.77 -33.49 52.34
CA ASP A 1015 -31.92 -32.78 53.29
C ASP A 1015 -32.60 -32.63 54.66
N ILE A 1016 -33.87 -32.22 54.67
CA ILE A 1016 -34.66 -32.08 55.91
C ILE A 1016 -34.79 -33.44 56.62
N CYS A 1017 -35.08 -34.52 55.89
CA CYS A 1017 -35.22 -35.84 56.47
C CYS A 1017 -33.89 -36.35 57.07
N ARG A 1018 -32.78 -36.18 56.36
CA ARG A 1018 -31.44 -36.55 56.81
C ARG A 1018 -31.03 -35.77 58.06
N ILE A 1019 -31.28 -34.47 58.08
CA ILE A 1019 -30.94 -33.62 59.23
C ILE A 1019 -31.79 -33.99 60.45
N LYS A 1020 -33.08 -34.23 60.28
CA LYS A 1020 -33.95 -34.71 61.37
C LYS A 1020 -33.45 -36.03 61.96
N GLN A 1021 -32.99 -36.95 61.12
CA GLN A 1021 -32.43 -38.22 61.57
C GLN A 1021 -31.16 -38.01 62.41
N LYS A 1022 -30.22 -37.18 61.95
CA LYS A 1022 -29.03 -36.80 62.74
C LYS A 1022 -29.42 -36.18 64.09
N VAL A 1023 -30.42 -35.30 64.11
CA VAL A 1023 -30.91 -34.65 65.34
C VAL A 1023 -31.55 -35.66 66.29
N GLN A 1024 -32.25 -36.68 65.77
CA GLN A 1024 -32.86 -37.73 66.57
C GLN A 1024 -31.80 -38.62 67.26
N GLU A 1025 -30.68 -38.88 66.58
CA GLU A 1025 -29.56 -39.66 67.12
C GLU A 1025 -28.88 -38.97 68.32
N LEU A 1026 -28.96 -37.64 68.44
CA LEU A 1026 -28.42 -36.89 69.58
C LEU A 1026 -29.14 -37.21 70.91
N GLY A 1027 -30.38 -37.70 70.83
CA GLY A 1027 -31.20 -38.02 71.99
C GLY A 1027 -31.57 -36.81 72.88
N ILE A 1028 -32.16 -37.12 74.04
CA ILE A 1028 -32.55 -36.16 75.09
C ILE A 1028 -31.77 -36.53 76.35
N GLN A 1029 -30.91 -35.63 76.84
CA GLN A 1029 -30.03 -35.91 77.97
C GLN A 1029 -30.64 -35.47 79.31
N LYS A 1030 -31.45 -34.40 79.36
CA LYS A 1030 -32.13 -33.98 80.60
C LYS A 1030 -33.43 -34.73 80.78
N THR A 1031 -33.48 -35.62 81.78
CA THR A 1031 -34.69 -36.42 82.10
C THR A 1031 -35.46 -35.90 83.32
N VAL A 1032 -34.84 -35.06 84.17
CA VAL A 1032 -35.47 -34.43 85.35
C VAL A 1032 -35.69 -32.94 85.07
N LEU A 1033 -36.95 -32.50 85.02
CA LEU A 1033 -37.31 -31.14 84.60
C LEU A 1033 -38.41 -30.53 85.49
N PRO A 1034 -38.44 -29.19 85.65
CA PRO A 1034 -39.57 -28.49 86.22
C PRO A 1034 -40.87 -28.64 85.39
N PRO A 1035 -42.06 -28.58 86.02
CA PRO A 1035 -43.36 -28.78 85.35
C PRO A 1035 -43.60 -27.87 84.13
N TYR A 1036 -43.06 -26.65 84.12
CA TYR A 1036 -43.23 -25.71 83.01
C TYR A 1036 -42.46 -26.13 81.74
N ILE A 1037 -41.36 -26.90 81.87
CA ILE A 1037 -40.58 -27.40 80.72
C ILE A 1037 -41.27 -28.62 80.09
N HIS A 1038 -41.95 -29.44 80.89
CA HIS A 1038 -42.71 -30.59 80.37
C HIS A 1038 -43.71 -30.18 79.30
N LYS A 1039 -44.44 -29.08 79.52
CA LYS A 1039 -45.41 -28.54 78.55
C LYS A 1039 -44.77 -28.06 77.24
N GLN A 1040 -43.53 -27.55 77.27
CA GLN A 1040 -42.82 -27.15 76.04
C GLN A 1040 -42.23 -28.35 75.30
N ARG A 1041 -41.86 -29.43 75.99
CA ARG A 1041 -41.38 -30.66 75.36
C ARG A 1041 -42.45 -31.48 74.66
N GLU A 1042 -43.74 -31.23 74.94
CA GLU A 1042 -44.85 -31.77 74.15
C GLU A 1042 -44.84 -31.25 72.71
N THR A 1043 -44.34 -30.02 72.48
CA THR A 1043 -44.27 -29.40 71.15
C THR A 1043 -42.86 -29.42 70.55
N PHE A 1044 -41.82 -29.29 71.38
CA PHE A 1044 -40.41 -29.27 70.96
C PHE A 1044 -39.61 -30.28 71.81
N PRO A 1045 -39.51 -31.54 71.37
CA PRO A 1045 -38.92 -32.62 72.16
C PRO A 1045 -37.55 -32.32 72.78
N ARG A 1046 -36.71 -31.53 72.09
CA ARG A 1046 -35.34 -31.17 72.53
C ARG A 1046 -35.25 -29.77 73.16
N ALA A 1047 -36.37 -29.18 73.60
CA ALA A 1047 -36.35 -27.93 74.34
C ALA A 1047 -35.50 -28.03 75.64
N TYR A 1048 -34.68 -27.00 75.91
CA TYR A 1048 -33.77 -26.88 77.06
C TYR A 1048 -32.62 -27.90 77.16
N GLU A 1049 -32.37 -28.67 76.11
CA GLU A 1049 -31.13 -29.45 75.99
C GLU A 1049 -29.91 -28.50 75.84
N PRO A 1050 -28.73 -28.84 76.38
CA PRO A 1050 -27.51 -28.10 76.07
C PRO A 1050 -27.19 -28.23 74.57
N TRP A 1051 -26.51 -27.24 73.98
CA TRP A 1051 -26.01 -27.32 72.60
C TRP A 1051 -24.70 -28.11 72.57
N CYS A 1052 -24.69 -29.30 71.95
CA CYS A 1052 -23.45 -30.08 71.74
C CYS A 1052 -22.76 -29.69 70.42
N THR A 1053 -21.51 -30.12 70.25
CA THR A 1053 -20.70 -29.80 69.06
C THR A 1053 -21.37 -30.30 67.78
N GLU A 1054 -21.85 -31.54 67.79
CA GLU A 1054 -22.51 -32.19 66.65
C GLU A 1054 -23.78 -31.44 66.24
N GLU A 1055 -24.53 -30.90 67.21
CA GLU A 1055 -25.72 -30.10 66.91
C GLU A 1055 -25.39 -28.73 66.31
N LYS A 1056 -24.27 -28.12 66.73
CA LYS A 1056 -23.81 -26.87 66.13
C LYS A 1056 -23.29 -27.08 64.70
N GLU A 1057 -22.68 -28.23 64.39
CA GLU A 1057 -22.30 -28.58 63.02
C GLU A 1057 -23.53 -28.71 62.10
N ILE A 1058 -24.60 -29.32 62.62
CA ILE A 1058 -25.90 -29.39 61.92
C ILE A 1058 -26.47 -27.99 61.68
N ILE A 1059 -26.31 -27.06 62.62
CA ILE A 1059 -26.71 -25.66 62.43
C ILE A 1059 -25.92 -25.00 61.29
N CYS A 1060 -24.60 -25.16 61.25
CA CYS A 1060 -23.78 -24.62 60.16
C CYS A 1060 -24.19 -25.19 58.80
N GLU A 1061 -24.48 -26.49 58.73
CA GLU A 1061 -25.00 -27.16 57.53
C GLU A 1061 -26.35 -26.56 57.08
N LEU A 1062 -27.28 -26.30 58.01
CA LEU A 1062 -28.55 -25.64 57.71
C LEU A 1062 -28.37 -24.19 57.27
N MET A 1063 -27.48 -23.44 57.91
CA MET A 1063 -27.24 -22.01 57.61
C MET A 1063 -26.68 -21.77 56.21
N GLN A 1064 -26.02 -22.76 55.61
CA GLN A 1064 -25.57 -22.69 54.23
C GLN A 1064 -26.70 -22.94 53.22
N LYS A 1065 -27.79 -23.60 53.63
CA LYS A 1065 -28.89 -24.01 52.75
C LYS A 1065 -30.15 -23.18 52.92
N THR A 1066 -30.41 -22.61 54.10
CA THR A 1066 -31.60 -21.78 54.30
C THR A 1066 -31.43 -20.79 55.44
N ASN A 1067 -32.17 -19.69 55.39
CA ASN A 1067 -32.39 -18.79 56.53
C ASN A 1067 -33.85 -18.75 57.00
N HIS A 1068 -34.67 -19.76 56.66
CA HIS A 1068 -36.04 -19.87 57.15
C HIS A 1068 -36.09 -20.50 58.56
N LEU A 1069 -36.42 -19.70 59.57
CA LEU A 1069 -36.50 -20.16 60.97
C LEU A 1069 -37.44 -21.36 61.17
N SER A 1070 -38.51 -21.47 60.39
CA SER A 1070 -39.44 -22.60 60.44
C SER A 1070 -38.75 -23.94 60.15
N ILE A 1071 -37.83 -23.98 59.18
CA ILE A 1071 -37.08 -25.19 58.81
C ILE A 1071 -36.10 -25.57 59.93
N PHE A 1072 -35.45 -24.58 60.55
CA PHE A 1072 -34.58 -24.85 61.71
C PHE A 1072 -35.37 -25.42 62.90
N ILE A 1073 -36.56 -24.87 63.19
CA ILE A 1073 -37.44 -25.37 64.26
C ILE A 1073 -37.85 -26.82 63.98
N GLU A 1074 -38.26 -27.08 62.73
CA GLU A 1074 -38.70 -28.39 62.27
C GLU A 1074 -37.58 -29.44 62.34
N CYS A 1075 -36.35 -29.07 61.96
CA CYS A 1075 -35.18 -29.94 61.97
C CYS A 1075 -34.62 -30.17 63.38
N LEU A 1076 -34.39 -29.09 64.16
CA LEU A 1076 -33.69 -29.16 65.45
C LEU A 1076 -34.59 -29.55 66.62
N GLN A 1077 -35.92 -29.51 66.43
CA GLN A 1077 -36.92 -29.83 67.46
C GLN A 1077 -36.77 -28.96 68.73
N ARG A 1078 -36.38 -27.69 68.54
CA ARG A 1078 -36.18 -26.67 69.57
C ARG A 1078 -37.08 -25.46 69.33
N THR A 1079 -37.25 -24.64 70.37
CA THR A 1079 -37.98 -23.38 70.23
C THR A 1079 -37.23 -22.42 69.31
N GLY A 1080 -37.97 -21.65 68.50
CA GLY A 1080 -37.37 -20.64 67.61
C GLY A 1080 -36.49 -19.65 68.35
N GLN A 1081 -36.87 -19.27 69.57
CA GLN A 1081 -36.10 -18.38 70.43
C GLN A 1081 -34.73 -18.98 70.81
N ALA A 1082 -34.66 -20.27 71.13
CA ALA A 1082 -33.39 -20.92 71.45
C ALA A 1082 -32.45 -20.96 70.24
N ILE A 1083 -33.00 -21.22 69.05
CA ILE A 1083 -32.25 -21.24 67.78
C ILE A 1083 -31.73 -19.84 67.44
N GLN A 1084 -32.56 -18.81 67.59
CA GLN A 1084 -32.16 -17.42 67.39
C GLN A 1084 -31.08 -16.97 68.39
N ILE A 1085 -31.18 -17.34 69.66
CA ILE A 1085 -30.10 -17.09 70.65
C ILE A 1085 -28.81 -17.76 70.19
N GLN A 1086 -28.90 -19.01 69.71
CA GLN A 1086 -27.72 -19.77 69.32
C GLN A 1086 -27.06 -19.22 68.05
N ILE A 1087 -27.82 -18.76 67.06
CA ILE A 1087 -27.27 -18.29 65.78
C ILE A 1087 -27.00 -16.78 65.81
N GLU A 1088 -27.94 -15.97 66.27
CA GLU A 1088 -27.82 -14.51 66.23
C GLU A 1088 -27.22 -13.89 67.49
N GLY A 1089 -27.14 -14.65 68.59
CA GLY A 1089 -26.66 -14.14 69.88
C GLY A 1089 -27.64 -13.22 70.62
N LYS A 1090 -28.91 -13.13 70.17
CA LYS A 1090 -29.93 -12.27 70.79
C LYS A 1090 -30.47 -12.88 72.08
N ASN A 1091 -30.07 -12.35 73.24
CA ASN A 1091 -30.93 -12.38 74.43
C ASN A 1091 -31.94 -11.23 74.29
N ASN A 1092 -33.24 -11.53 74.31
CA ASN A 1092 -34.22 -10.51 74.69
C ASN A 1092 -34.20 -10.37 76.21
#